data_AF-A0A2X0M5S5-F1
#
_entry.id   AF-A0A2X0M5S5-F1
#
_cell.length_a   1.000
_cell.length_b   1.000
_cell.length_c   1.000
_cell.angle_alpha   90.00
_cell.angle_beta   90.00
_cell.angle_gamma   90.00
#
_symmetry.space_group_name_H-M   'P 1'
#
loop_
_entity.id
_entity.type
_entity.pdbx_description
1 polymer ?
#
loop_
_entity_poly.entity_id
_entity_poly.type
_entity_poly.pdbx_seq_one_letter_code
_entity_poly.pdbx_strand_id
1 'polypeptide(L)'
;MASCRTGTTASVLLRAGTTRPRSRFALASWSWSVSPLIVVAPRGPIRSHQLNLSSSSRILVDRPPSFSTPDPSLASSSSPSQPKHDSRQPLDPAALPVEDYASPLLHTASFFGSIFRYAVYGSVSVVVVVVATFVGVHAYVEYFALGQQGVLAAREDPDEWASELEGWTGGHLGGGTDPRLGLITRLAVRGAWAAQNWGAEDPLGPASSASSTMGPVSMRTPFSGAGGTMIGSDQDRQGAVQAGLSQGEIRDAGWQLSEEFLVYALAKAAKKGISLVDRTESSSTKATVDRAALELEQRLANIRERIGGRYRLEAAREGWERIYYALVSSPASPSTADWYQREKLKATRKLGDLSARLAQSAQTGSEEHANENLRAERWYLGGILPALGAATEAAQPDKREALNPEVAEVTKAVSPSSSFFGFWSRSHPPSNAISSSNVMKVGDASSSLIRPEIAKAVNLLERGSSRHEASPATQRALLSSLISFETFLARRRALVAAHAVQNASLSYAELLMGPSSLPSPSTSSGGPTLSSATPASVLGPSLTSYYYSTRAAVLRTHLAEVSLALRMSNIEEYALSLLSSAIHSCDSTLVALMQSPLTKESSRKMRPFSKAAQGLVRDSRVTAAMACNLSGFVVENVSRIVEVSGVRREETKTWAEGGLSKSKSLLDQAVAFAKNEAGSVVDYQGLKLAEQGLKRVNAKIGSITA
;
A
#
# COMPACT_ATOMS: atom_id res chain seq x y z
N MET A 1 59.24 -32.08 48.14
CA MET A 1 59.67 -31.90 46.74
C MET A 1 58.45 -32.14 45.86
N ALA A 2 57.55 -31.18 45.60
CA ALA A 2 57.66 -29.81 45.09
C ALA A 2 57.83 -29.74 43.56
N SER A 3 56.76 -29.29 42.85
CA SER A 3 56.73 -28.22 41.83
C SER A 3 55.45 -28.37 40.97
N CYS A 4 54.39 -27.56 41.11
CA CYS A 4 54.18 -26.16 40.68
C CYS A 4 54.02 -25.92 39.16
N ARG A 5 52.81 -25.48 38.75
CA ARG A 5 52.47 -24.26 37.95
C ARG A 5 51.00 -24.35 37.46
N THR A 6 50.05 -23.58 38.01
CA THR A 6 49.60 -22.18 37.76
C THR A 6 48.77 -21.96 36.48
N GLY A 7 47.57 -21.38 36.66
CA GLY A 7 46.69 -20.85 35.61
C GLY A 7 45.30 -20.47 36.17
N THR A 8 45.22 -19.47 37.06
CA THR A 8 44.64 -18.13 36.81
C THR A 8 43.14 -18.13 36.47
N THR A 9 42.30 -18.05 37.50
CA THR A 9 40.87 -17.73 37.39
C THR A 9 40.68 -16.21 37.50
N ALA A 10 40.21 -15.58 36.42
CA ALA A 10 39.81 -14.18 36.42
C ALA A 10 38.32 -14.08 36.77
N SER A 11 38.04 -13.63 38.00
CA SER A 11 36.70 -13.28 38.46
C SER A 11 36.27 -11.93 37.85
N VAL A 12 35.31 -11.97 36.94
CA VAL A 12 34.65 -10.75 36.41
C VAL A 12 33.52 -10.36 37.38
N LEU A 13 33.80 -9.34 38.18
CA LEU A 13 32.86 -8.67 39.09
C LEU A 13 31.98 -7.71 38.27
N LEU A 14 30.77 -8.16 37.92
CA LEU A 14 29.74 -7.31 37.30
C LEU A 14 29.16 -6.34 38.34
N ARG A 15 29.66 -5.10 38.32
CA ARG A 15 29.16 -3.98 39.12
C ARG A 15 27.93 -3.39 38.41
N ALA A 16 26.73 -3.72 38.88
CA ALA A 16 25.49 -3.09 38.44
C ALA A 16 25.40 -1.66 38.99
N GLY A 17 25.75 -0.67 38.17
CA GLY A 17 25.55 0.75 38.44
C GLY A 17 24.39 1.31 37.61
N THR A 18 23.17 1.30 38.16
CA THR A 18 22.00 1.95 37.56
C THR A 18 22.02 3.45 37.88
N THR A 19 22.61 4.25 37.00
CA THR A 19 22.43 5.71 37.02
C THR A 19 21.43 6.12 35.94
N ARG A 20 20.20 6.47 36.36
CA ARG A 20 19.19 7.13 35.53
C ARG A 20 19.67 8.54 35.20
N PRO A 21 19.72 8.96 33.92
CA PRO A 21 19.90 10.37 33.61
C PRO A 21 18.57 11.11 33.88
N ARG A 22 18.57 11.98 34.89
CA ARG A 22 17.57 13.04 35.04
C ARG A 22 17.83 14.07 33.95
N SER A 23 17.04 14.04 32.87
CA SER A 23 16.97 15.14 31.92
C SER A 23 16.38 16.37 32.62
N ARG A 24 17.22 17.36 32.91
CA ARG A 24 16.76 18.71 33.21
C ARG A 24 16.29 19.33 31.90
N PHE A 25 14.99 19.61 31.79
CA PHE A 25 14.45 20.48 30.75
C PHE A 25 15.01 21.89 30.97
N ALA A 26 16.03 22.27 30.20
CA ALA A 26 16.40 23.66 30.01
C ALA A 26 15.43 24.25 28.98
N LEU A 27 14.50 25.09 29.44
CA LEU A 27 13.70 25.94 28.57
C LEU A 27 14.64 26.99 27.95
N ALA A 28 15.19 26.69 26.78
CA ALA A 28 15.85 27.68 25.96
C ALA A 28 14.78 28.66 25.44
N SER A 29 14.93 29.94 25.73
CA SER A 29 14.09 31.02 25.21
C SER A 29 14.21 31.05 23.68
N TRP A 30 13.15 30.64 22.98
CA TRP A 30 13.06 30.75 21.54
C TRP A 30 12.61 32.16 21.18
N SER A 31 13.50 32.96 20.56
CA SER A 31 13.13 34.22 19.92
C SER A 31 12.37 33.94 18.63
N TRP A 32 11.09 34.30 18.58
CA TRP A 32 10.31 34.24 17.35
C TRP A 32 10.69 35.43 16.48
N SER A 33 11.52 35.22 15.46
CA SER A 33 11.61 36.15 14.33
C SER A 33 10.39 35.89 13.45
N VAL A 34 9.37 36.73 13.60
CA VAL A 34 8.16 36.69 12.77
C VAL A 34 8.54 37.20 11.38
N SER A 35 8.92 36.29 10.48
CA SER A 35 8.97 36.57 9.06
C SER A 35 7.55 36.46 8.49
N PRO A 36 7.03 37.44 7.74
CA PRO A 36 5.72 37.33 7.12
C PRO A 36 5.72 36.19 6.10
N LEU A 37 4.82 35.23 6.31
CA LEU A 37 4.58 34.12 5.41
C LEU A 37 3.86 34.64 4.17
N ILE A 38 4.61 34.99 3.11
CA ILE A 38 4.04 35.28 1.80
C ILE A 38 3.61 33.94 1.19
N VAL A 39 2.30 33.70 1.13
CA VAL A 39 1.69 32.63 0.34
C VAL A 39 1.88 32.99 -1.12
N VAL A 40 2.94 32.46 -1.74
CA VAL A 40 3.13 32.53 -3.20
C VAL A 40 2.27 31.44 -3.83
N ALA A 41 1.10 31.83 -4.35
CA ALA A 41 0.31 30.97 -5.23
C ALA A 41 1.09 30.79 -6.56
N PRO A 42 1.18 29.56 -7.11
CA PRO A 42 1.78 29.36 -8.43
C PRO A 42 0.87 29.96 -9.51
N ARG A 43 1.34 30.99 -10.21
CA ARG A 43 0.72 31.52 -11.44
C ARG A 43 0.95 30.54 -12.59
N GLY A 44 -0.07 29.74 -12.92
CA GLY A 44 -0.20 29.09 -14.23
C GLY A 44 -0.86 30.02 -15.25
N PRO A 45 -0.64 29.82 -16.57
CA PRO A 45 -1.19 30.69 -17.61
C PRO A 45 -2.70 30.46 -17.77
N ILE A 46 -3.49 31.50 -17.48
CA ILE A 46 -4.94 31.50 -17.68
C ILE A 46 -5.23 31.78 -19.17
N ARG A 47 -5.76 30.77 -19.87
CA ARG A 47 -6.33 30.90 -21.21
C ARG A 47 -7.78 31.39 -21.06
N SER A 48 -8.03 32.63 -21.48
CA SER A 48 -9.34 33.29 -21.39
C SER A 48 -10.30 32.76 -22.45
N HIS A 49 -11.26 31.92 -22.04
CA HIS A 49 -12.50 31.72 -22.79
C HIS A 49 -13.57 32.64 -22.21
N GLN A 50 -13.99 33.64 -22.99
CA GLN A 50 -15.19 34.42 -22.71
C GLN A 50 -16.41 33.53 -22.89
N LEU A 51 -17.24 33.43 -21.85
CA LEU A 51 -18.61 32.92 -21.95
C LEU A 51 -19.58 34.02 -21.55
N ASN A 52 -20.48 34.31 -22.47
CA ASN A 52 -21.63 35.20 -22.33
C ASN A 52 -22.54 34.71 -21.20
N LEU A 53 -22.81 35.59 -20.23
CA LEU A 53 -23.85 35.41 -19.22
C LEU A 53 -25.04 36.32 -19.57
N SER A 54 -26.09 35.70 -20.11
CA SER A 54 -27.45 36.25 -20.11
C SER A 54 -28.40 35.11 -19.79
N SER A 55 -28.97 35.14 -18.60
CA SER A 55 -30.37 34.73 -18.39
C SER A 55 -30.78 35.13 -16.98
N SER A 56 -31.70 36.08 -16.93
CA SER A 56 -32.38 36.55 -15.74
C SER A 56 -33.51 35.57 -15.40
N SER A 57 -33.54 35.05 -14.18
CA SER A 57 -34.71 34.34 -13.63
C SER A 57 -35.02 34.89 -12.25
N ARG A 58 -36.05 35.75 -12.20
CA ARG A 58 -36.72 36.20 -10.98
C ARG A 58 -37.45 35.01 -10.36
N ILE A 59 -37.12 34.68 -9.11
CA ILE A 59 -37.95 33.81 -8.27
C ILE A 59 -38.59 34.68 -7.19
N LEU A 60 -39.91 34.75 -7.29
CA LEU A 60 -40.85 35.35 -6.36
C LEU A 60 -40.97 34.44 -5.13
N VAL A 61 -40.65 34.95 -3.94
CA VAL A 61 -40.90 34.25 -2.66
C VAL A 61 -41.90 35.07 -1.86
N ASP A 62 -43.05 34.46 -1.60
CA ASP A 62 -44.17 34.99 -0.83
C ASP A 62 -44.11 34.56 0.65
N ARG A 63 -44.53 35.49 1.53
CA ARG A 63 -44.98 35.39 2.95
C ARG A 63 -43.94 35.26 4.09
N PRO A 64 -44.31 35.63 5.34
CA PRO A 64 -45.05 36.83 5.81
C PRO A 64 -44.35 37.51 7.04
N PRO A 65 -44.80 38.71 7.47
CA PRO A 65 -44.32 39.33 8.71
C PRO A 65 -45.13 38.86 9.93
N SER A 66 -44.46 38.41 10.99
CA SER A 66 -45.05 38.27 12.33
C SER A 66 -44.19 39.02 13.34
N PHE A 67 -44.57 40.27 13.58
CA PHE A 67 -44.07 41.10 14.67
C PHE A 67 -44.96 40.80 15.89
N SER A 68 -44.44 40.06 16.87
CA SER A 68 -45.08 39.86 18.17
C SER A 68 -44.60 40.94 19.14
N THR A 69 -45.48 41.92 19.38
CA THR A 69 -45.44 42.82 20.54
C THR A 69 -45.71 42.04 21.83
N PRO A 70 -44.96 42.25 22.92
CA PRO A 70 -45.36 41.77 24.24
C PRO A 70 -46.40 42.71 24.88
N ASP A 71 -47.48 42.10 25.38
CA ASP A 71 -48.50 42.72 26.24
C ASP A 71 -47.90 43.17 27.60
N PRO A 72 -48.26 44.37 28.10
CA PRO A 72 -47.95 44.78 29.47
C PRO A 72 -49.05 44.32 30.43
N SER A 73 -48.72 43.42 31.35
CA SER A 73 -49.57 43.09 32.49
C SER A 73 -49.29 43.98 33.70
N LEU A 74 -50.40 44.46 34.25
CA LEU A 74 -50.59 45.35 35.39
C LEU A 74 -50.07 44.74 36.70
N ALA A 75 -49.32 45.53 37.48
CA ALA A 75 -49.37 45.45 38.94
C ALA A 75 -48.86 46.75 39.60
N SER A 76 -49.77 47.36 40.36
CA SER A 76 -49.66 48.32 41.46
C SER A 76 -48.30 48.50 42.15
N SER A 77 -47.94 49.77 42.44
CA SER A 77 -47.70 50.24 43.82
C SER A 77 -47.27 51.72 43.86
N SER A 78 -48.05 52.51 44.58
CA SER A 78 -47.67 53.70 45.38
C SER A 78 -46.94 54.88 44.72
N SER A 79 -47.73 55.92 44.43
CA SER A 79 -47.32 57.33 44.36
C SER A 79 -46.72 57.84 45.68
N PRO A 80 -45.81 58.82 45.60
CA PRO A 80 -45.90 60.01 46.43
C PRO A 80 -46.04 61.27 45.57
N SER A 81 -47.17 61.96 45.76
CA SER A 81 -47.38 63.40 45.64
C SER A 81 -46.45 64.20 44.70
N GLN A 82 -46.90 64.43 43.47
CA GLN A 82 -46.43 65.56 42.65
C GLN A 82 -47.06 66.87 43.16
N PRO A 83 -46.27 67.94 43.36
CA PRO A 83 -46.79 69.27 43.59
C PRO A 83 -47.42 69.84 42.30
N LYS A 84 -48.58 70.46 42.46
CA LYS A 84 -49.30 71.27 41.47
C LYS A 84 -48.36 72.40 41.00
N HIS A 85 -47.88 72.34 39.76
CA HIS A 85 -47.10 73.41 39.17
C HIS A 85 -48.03 74.31 38.37
N ASP A 86 -48.08 75.60 38.75
CA ASP A 86 -48.91 76.62 38.12
C ASP A 86 -48.49 76.89 36.67
N SER A 87 -49.43 76.72 35.76
CA SER A 87 -49.30 76.98 34.33
C SER A 87 -49.43 78.48 34.04
N ARG A 88 -48.43 79.31 34.37
CA ARG A 88 -48.38 80.73 33.89
C ARG A 88 -47.07 81.48 34.14
N GLN A 89 -45.92 80.80 34.14
CA GLN A 89 -44.63 81.50 34.11
C GLN A 89 -44.06 81.47 32.67
N PRO A 90 -43.79 82.62 32.03
CA PRO A 90 -43.10 82.63 30.75
C PRO A 90 -41.71 82.03 30.92
N LEU A 91 -41.43 80.99 30.15
CA LEU A 91 -40.17 80.25 30.17
C LEU A 91 -39.00 81.20 29.89
N ASP A 92 -38.02 81.15 30.79
CA ASP A 92 -36.77 81.88 30.69
C ASP A 92 -36.02 81.42 29.42
N PRO A 93 -35.68 82.30 28.45
CA PRO A 93 -34.97 81.92 27.23
C PRO A 93 -33.57 81.33 27.47
N ALA A 94 -33.06 81.42 28.71
CA ALA A 94 -31.83 80.76 29.14
C ALA A 94 -32.02 79.30 29.61
N ALA A 95 -33.26 78.80 29.70
CA ALA A 95 -33.61 77.43 30.12
C ALA A 95 -33.97 76.52 28.93
N LEU A 96 -33.51 76.85 27.72
CA LEU A 96 -33.51 75.88 26.62
C LEU A 96 -32.52 74.77 27.00
N PRO A 97 -32.93 73.48 27.01
CA PRO A 97 -32.00 72.39 27.25
C PRO A 97 -30.89 72.52 26.22
N VAL A 98 -29.67 72.75 26.68
CA VAL A 98 -28.48 72.67 25.84
C VAL A 98 -28.47 71.25 25.30
N GLU A 99 -28.89 71.07 24.05
CA GLU A 99 -28.88 69.77 23.41
C GLU A 99 -27.43 69.31 23.37
N ASP A 100 -27.12 68.33 24.19
CA ASP A 100 -25.77 67.80 24.36
C ASP A 100 -25.44 66.91 23.16
N TYR A 101 -25.22 67.54 22.00
CA TYR A 101 -24.87 66.87 20.74
C TYR A 101 -23.57 66.06 20.83
N ALA A 102 -22.76 66.26 21.89
CA ALA A 102 -21.57 65.48 22.16
C ALA A 102 -21.90 64.07 22.67
N SER A 103 -22.99 63.90 23.42
CA SER A 103 -23.34 62.61 24.04
C SER A 103 -23.65 61.51 23.00
N PRO A 104 -24.43 61.75 21.92
CA PRO A 104 -24.62 60.77 20.85
C PRO A 104 -23.32 60.43 20.09
N LEU A 105 -22.41 61.40 19.92
CA LEU A 105 -21.13 61.18 19.25
C LEU A 105 -20.18 60.33 20.11
N LEU A 106 -20.13 60.56 21.42
CA LEU A 106 -19.35 59.73 22.34
C LEU A 106 -19.93 58.31 22.44
N HIS A 107 -21.26 58.17 22.41
CA HIS A 107 -21.91 56.88 22.39
C HIS A 107 -21.59 56.10 21.11
N THR A 108 -21.68 56.73 19.94
CA THR A 108 -21.31 56.08 18.67
C THR A 108 -19.83 55.71 18.63
N ALA A 109 -18.94 56.61 19.07
CA ALA A 109 -17.51 56.34 19.12
C ALA A 109 -17.17 55.14 20.04
N SER A 110 -17.78 55.06 21.23
CA SER A 110 -17.58 53.92 22.15
C SER A 110 -18.17 52.60 21.62
N PHE A 111 -19.29 52.67 20.90
CA PHE A 111 -19.89 51.53 20.22
C PHE A 111 -18.99 51.00 19.09
N PHE A 112 -18.47 51.89 18.23
CA PHE A 112 -17.50 51.51 17.18
C PHE A 112 -16.21 50.96 17.78
N GLY A 113 -15.72 51.55 18.88
CA GLY A 113 -14.56 51.04 19.61
C GLY A 113 -14.79 49.61 20.13
N SER A 114 -16.01 49.32 20.59
CA SER A 114 -16.39 47.98 21.05
C SER A 114 -16.49 46.98 19.91
N ILE A 115 -17.15 47.35 18.79
CA ILE A 115 -17.21 46.52 17.58
C ILE A 115 -15.81 46.21 17.06
N PHE A 116 -14.93 47.21 16.98
CA PHE A 116 -13.57 47.02 16.52
C PHE A 116 -12.79 46.05 17.42
N ARG A 117 -12.91 46.17 18.75
CA ARG A 117 -12.31 45.22 19.69
C ARG A 117 -12.82 43.79 19.48
N TYR A 118 -14.13 43.61 19.34
CA TYR A 118 -14.71 42.30 19.06
C TYR A 118 -14.30 41.74 17.70
N ALA A 119 -14.17 42.58 16.68
CA ALA A 119 -13.67 42.18 15.36
C ALA A 119 -12.20 41.73 15.44
N VAL A 120 -11.35 42.46 16.17
CA VAL A 120 -9.96 42.06 16.40
C VAL A 120 -9.89 40.75 17.17
N TYR A 121 -10.61 40.61 18.30
CA TYR A 121 -10.63 39.36 19.06
C TYR A 121 -11.19 38.19 18.26
N GLY A 122 -12.24 38.41 17.47
CA GLY A 122 -12.79 37.42 16.56
C GLY A 122 -11.76 36.97 15.53
N SER A 123 -11.07 37.91 14.87
CA SER A 123 -10.05 37.61 13.87
C SER A 123 -8.86 36.82 14.44
N VAL A 124 -8.34 37.24 15.60
CA VAL A 124 -7.25 36.55 16.30
C VAL A 124 -7.68 35.15 16.72
N SER A 125 -8.91 35.00 17.24
CA SER A 125 -9.45 33.70 17.63
C SER A 125 -9.54 32.75 16.45
N VAL A 126 -10.01 33.22 15.29
CA VAL A 126 -10.07 32.42 14.06
C VAL A 126 -8.66 31.96 13.65
N VAL A 127 -7.67 32.86 13.64
CA VAL A 127 -6.28 32.49 13.30
C VAL A 127 -5.73 31.45 14.28
N VAL A 128 -5.95 31.62 15.59
CA VAL A 128 -5.50 30.65 16.61
C VAL A 128 -6.16 29.29 16.41
N VAL A 129 -7.47 29.24 16.16
CA VAL A 129 -8.20 27.98 15.91
C VAL A 129 -7.69 27.27 14.65
N VAL A 130 -7.43 28.03 13.57
CA VAL A 130 -6.89 27.48 12.32
C VAL A 130 -5.50 26.88 12.54
N VAL A 131 -4.60 27.60 13.21
CA VAL A 131 -3.25 27.12 13.52
C VAL A 131 -3.29 25.90 14.45
N ALA A 132 -4.13 25.94 15.49
CA ALA A 132 -4.29 24.83 16.43
C ALA A 132 -4.82 23.57 15.73
N THR A 133 -5.83 23.72 14.87
CA THR A 133 -6.36 22.62 14.06
C THR A 133 -5.30 22.05 13.13
N PHE A 134 -4.55 22.91 12.43
CA PHE A 134 -3.47 22.49 11.54
C PHE A 134 -2.40 21.68 12.26
N VAL A 135 -1.90 22.18 13.41
CA VAL A 135 -0.91 21.46 14.22
C VAL A 135 -1.50 20.17 14.79
N GLY A 136 -2.75 20.20 15.26
CA GLY A 136 -3.46 19.04 15.79
C GLY A 136 -3.60 17.92 14.78
N VAL A 137 -3.97 18.23 13.54
CA VAL A 137 -4.05 17.29 12.42
C VAL A 137 -2.69 16.64 12.17
N HIS A 138 -1.62 17.43 12.06
CA HIS A 138 -0.28 16.87 11.84
C HIS A 138 0.24 16.06 13.02
N ALA A 139 -0.10 16.44 14.26
CA ALA A 139 0.22 15.66 15.45
C ALA A 139 -0.54 14.33 15.47
N TYR A 140 -1.83 14.33 15.12
CA TYR A 140 -2.62 13.11 14.96
C TYR A 140 -1.97 12.17 13.94
N VAL A 141 -1.62 12.68 12.75
CA VAL A 141 -0.96 11.87 11.72
C VAL A 141 0.37 11.30 12.23
N GLU A 142 1.21 12.12 12.87
CA GLU A 142 2.51 11.67 13.38
C GLU A 142 2.38 10.56 14.44
N TYR A 143 1.49 10.74 15.42
CA TYR A 143 1.47 9.91 16.63
C TYR A 143 0.45 8.78 16.61
N PHE A 144 -0.55 8.83 15.72
CA PHE A 144 -1.58 7.80 15.62
C PHE A 144 -1.57 7.10 14.26
N ALA A 145 -1.57 7.86 13.17
CA ALA A 145 -1.62 7.27 11.84
C ALA A 145 -0.29 6.62 11.44
N LEU A 146 0.79 7.40 11.54
CA LEU A 146 2.18 6.99 11.33
C LEU A 146 2.83 6.46 12.62
N GLY A 147 2.20 6.75 13.77
CA GLY A 147 2.75 6.48 15.10
C GLY A 147 3.12 5.03 15.33
N GLN A 148 4.05 4.85 16.28
CA GLN A 148 4.88 3.68 16.42
C GLN A 148 4.13 2.35 16.27
N GLN A 149 4.42 1.65 15.18
CA GLN A 149 4.39 0.19 15.15
C GLN A 149 5.64 -0.21 15.92
N GLY A 150 5.55 -0.25 17.25
CA GLY A 150 6.72 -0.27 18.14
C GLY A 150 7.85 -1.14 17.58
N VAL A 151 9.10 -0.66 17.66
CA VAL A 151 10.27 -1.47 17.31
C VAL A 151 10.19 -2.71 18.17
N LEU A 152 9.63 -3.78 17.62
CA LEU A 152 9.71 -5.09 18.22
C LEU A 152 11.20 -5.38 18.16
N ALA A 153 11.78 -5.64 19.32
CA ALA A 153 13.16 -6.08 19.36
C ALA A 153 13.27 -7.29 18.41
N ALA A 154 14.42 -7.50 17.76
CA ALA A 154 14.62 -8.65 16.88
C ALA A 154 14.26 -10.00 17.57
N ARG A 155 14.32 -10.04 18.91
CA ARG A 155 13.87 -11.16 19.74
C ARG A 155 12.35 -11.39 19.75
N GLU A 156 11.56 -10.34 19.63
CA GLU A 156 10.08 -10.38 19.62
C GLU A 156 9.50 -10.60 18.23
N ASP A 157 10.25 -10.24 17.17
CA ASP A 157 9.88 -10.43 15.77
C ASP A 157 11.01 -11.12 15.00
N PRO A 158 11.28 -12.42 15.30
CA PRO A 158 12.37 -13.16 14.66
C PRO A 158 12.16 -13.32 13.14
N ASP A 159 10.92 -13.20 12.69
CA ASP A 159 10.54 -13.32 11.29
C ASP A 159 10.45 -11.97 10.58
N GLU A 160 10.78 -10.87 11.25
CA GLU A 160 10.91 -9.53 10.67
C GLU A 160 9.63 -8.94 10.04
N TRP A 161 8.44 -9.34 10.49
CA TRP A 161 7.15 -8.83 10.00
C TRP A 161 7.02 -7.31 10.11
N ALA A 162 7.51 -6.72 11.20
CA ALA A 162 7.48 -5.27 11.40
C ALA A 162 8.37 -4.54 10.40
N SER A 163 9.48 -5.16 9.97
CA SER A 163 10.42 -4.54 9.04
C SER A 163 9.94 -4.56 7.58
N GLU A 164 8.98 -5.43 7.25
CA GLU A 164 8.34 -5.47 5.92
C GLU A 164 7.29 -4.39 5.74
N LEU A 165 6.80 -3.81 6.83
CA LEU A 165 5.82 -2.76 6.78
C LEU A 165 6.44 -1.52 6.17
N GLU A 166 5.87 -1.10 5.05
CA GLU A 166 6.31 0.13 4.41
C GLU A 166 6.15 1.29 5.39
N GLY A 167 7.26 1.99 5.66
CA GLY A 167 7.30 3.17 6.51
C GLY A 167 6.91 4.45 5.77
N TRP A 168 6.84 5.55 6.51
CA TRP A 168 6.75 6.92 5.98
C TRP A 168 7.97 7.70 6.47
N THR A 169 9.17 7.16 6.21
CA THR A 169 10.53 7.60 6.60
C THR A 169 11.03 7.14 7.96
N GLY A 170 10.14 6.93 8.93
CA GLY A 170 10.48 6.46 10.27
C GLY A 170 10.35 4.95 10.46
N GLY A 171 10.16 4.14 9.41
CA GLY A 171 9.94 2.70 9.55
C GLY A 171 11.06 2.01 10.33
N HIS A 172 12.31 2.32 9.97
CA HIS A 172 13.50 1.84 10.66
C HIS A 172 13.68 2.38 12.11
N LEU A 173 12.92 3.40 12.51
CA LEU A 173 12.91 3.96 13.87
C LEU A 173 11.72 3.44 14.71
N GLY A 174 10.93 2.52 14.16
CA GLY A 174 9.72 1.99 14.79
C GLY A 174 8.47 2.80 14.55
N GLY A 175 8.47 3.70 13.57
CA GLY A 175 7.32 4.48 13.12
C GLY A 175 7.55 5.99 13.13
N GLY A 176 6.49 6.73 12.79
CA GLY A 176 6.51 8.18 12.64
C GLY A 176 7.28 8.64 11.40
N THR A 177 7.74 9.88 11.45
CA THR A 177 8.62 10.47 10.42
C THR A 177 10.03 10.69 10.97
N ASP A 178 11.06 10.48 10.15
CA ASP A 178 12.46 10.63 10.56
C ASP A 178 12.73 12.09 11.04
N PRO A 179 13.20 12.30 12.29
CA PRO A 179 13.48 13.64 12.80
C PRO A 179 14.55 14.40 12.00
N ARG A 180 15.47 13.71 11.32
CA ARG A 180 16.56 14.31 10.51
C ARG A 180 16.03 15.09 9.31
N LEU A 181 14.84 14.72 8.80
CA LEU A 181 14.16 15.45 7.72
C LEU A 181 13.78 16.88 8.15
N GLY A 182 13.62 17.11 9.46
CA GLY A 182 13.17 18.35 10.09
C GLY A 182 11.73 18.77 9.75
N LEU A 183 11.28 19.84 10.40
CA LEU A 183 9.85 20.12 10.56
C LEU A 183 9.08 20.24 9.24
N ILE A 184 9.57 21.06 8.29
CA ILE A 184 8.87 21.32 7.02
C ILE A 184 8.72 20.04 6.20
N THR A 185 9.80 19.26 6.07
CA THR A 185 9.78 18.00 5.32
C THR A 185 8.85 16.98 5.98
N ARG A 186 8.87 16.89 7.33
CA ARG A 186 7.95 16.02 8.08
C ARG A 186 6.49 16.45 7.89
N LEU A 187 6.20 17.75 7.90
CA LEU A 187 4.86 18.27 7.60
C LEU A 187 4.41 17.87 6.19
N ALA A 188 5.30 17.96 5.19
CA ALA A 188 5.00 17.52 3.82
C ALA A 188 4.73 16.01 3.75
N VAL A 189 5.53 15.17 4.40
CA VAL A 189 5.29 13.70 4.46
C VAL A 189 3.94 13.37 5.11
N ARG A 190 3.58 14.08 6.18
CA ARG A 190 2.26 13.92 6.83
C ARG A 190 1.12 14.44 5.95
N GLY A 191 1.35 15.54 5.22
CA GLY A 191 0.41 16.08 4.23
C GLY A 191 0.18 15.09 3.09
N ALA A 192 1.23 14.43 2.62
CA ALA A 192 1.13 13.36 1.63
C ALA A 192 0.31 12.17 2.16
N TRP A 193 0.52 11.76 3.42
CA TRP A 193 -0.28 10.73 4.05
C TRP A 193 -1.75 11.15 4.14
N ALA A 194 -2.03 12.37 4.61
CA ALA A 194 -3.38 12.91 4.75
C ALA A 194 -4.09 12.94 3.38
N ALA A 195 -3.46 13.52 2.35
CA ALA A 195 -3.99 13.57 1.00
C ALA A 195 -4.29 12.17 0.42
N GLN A 196 -3.43 11.19 0.69
CA GLN A 196 -3.62 9.81 0.24
C GLN A 196 -4.80 9.11 0.93
N ASN A 197 -5.00 9.35 2.23
CA ASN A 197 -5.96 8.58 3.04
C ASN A 197 -7.31 9.29 3.22
N TRP A 198 -7.33 10.61 3.16
CA TRP A 198 -8.53 11.43 3.29
C TRP A 198 -9.03 11.97 1.95
N GLY A 199 -8.23 11.84 0.89
CA GLY A 199 -8.50 12.44 -0.41
C GLY A 199 -8.16 13.93 -0.43
N ALA A 200 -8.30 14.55 -1.61
CA ALA A 200 -8.40 15.99 -1.72
C ALA A 200 -9.89 16.32 -1.86
N GLU A 201 -10.52 16.78 -0.78
CA GLU A 201 -11.84 17.39 -0.90
C GLU A 201 -11.72 18.58 -1.86
N ASP A 202 -12.61 18.67 -2.85
CA ASP A 202 -12.64 19.80 -3.77
C ASP A 202 -12.95 21.07 -2.97
N PRO A 203 -11.98 21.97 -2.74
CA PRO A 203 -12.16 23.09 -1.83
C PRO A 203 -13.18 24.12 -2.36
N LEU A 204 -13.63 23.95 -3.61
CA LEU A 204 -14.64 24.77 -4.28
C LEU A 204 -16.00 24.07 -4.44
N GLY A 205 -16.17 22.88 -3.87
CA GLY A 205 -17.50 22.28 -3.72
C GLY A 205 -18.42 23.28 -3.03
N PRO A 206 -19.56 23.67 -3.63
CA PRO A 206 -20.36 24.77 -3.11
C PRO A 206 -20.81 24.43 -1.69
N ALA A 207 -20.60 25.37 -0.77
CA ALA A 207 -21.02 25.29 0.63
C ALA A 207 -22.54 25.04 0.82
N SER A 208 -23.31 24.91 -0.26
CA SER A 208 -24.73 24.57 -0.29
C SER A 208 -25.08 23.17 0.24
N SER A 209 -24.11 22.27 0.42
CA SER A 209 -24.37 20.99 1.10
C SER A 209 -24.30 21.08 2.64
N ALA A 210 -23.88 22.22 3.19
CA ALA A 210 -23.79 22.44 4.64
C ALA A 210 -25.10 22.97 5.27
N SER A 211 -26.20 23.10 4.51
CA SER A 211 -27.50 23.56 5.03
C SER A 211 -28.41 22.45 5.57
N SER A 212 -27.88 21.27 5.91
CA SER A 212 -28.62 20.30 6.71
C SER A 212 -28.67 20.79 8.16
N THR A 213 -29.77 21.47 8.48
CA THR A 213 -30.26 21.94 9.78
C THR A 213 -29.78 21.12 10.97
N MET A 214 -29.38 21.83 12.03
CA MET A 214 -28.86 21.38 13.33
C MET A 214 -29.63 20.22 13.99
N GLY A 215 -29.45 18.99 13.48
CA GLY A 215 -29.70 17.77 14.24
C GLY A 215 -28.57 17.53 15.25
N PRO A 216 -28.82 16.78 16.34
CA PRO A 216 -27.81 16.49 17.34
C PRO A 216 -26.56 15.94 16.66
N VAL A 217 -25.40 16.51 17.04
CA VAL A 217 -24.06 16.15 16.60
C VAL A 217 -23.79 14.68 16.94
N SER A 218 -24.34 13.79 16.13
CA SER A 218 -23.75 12.48 15.92
C SER A 218 -22.45 12.78 15.19
N MET A 219 -21.32 12.59 15.87
CA MET A 219 -20.07 12.25 15.21
C MET A 219 -20.29 10.94 14.43
N ARG A 220 -21.07 10.99 13.35
CA ARG A 220 -20.85 10.10 12.21
C ARG A 220 -19.52 10.56 11.67
N THR A 221 -18.50 9.89 12.17
CA THR A 221 -17.15 9.93 11.67
C THR A 221 -17.20 9.96 10.14
N PRO A 222 -16.51 10.88 9.44
CA PRO A 222 -16.26 10.77 8.01
C PRO A 222 -15.36 9.56 7.65
N PHE A 223 -15.18 8.61 8.59
CA PHE A 223 -14.38 7.39 8.43
C PHE A 223 -15.16 6.20 7.86
N SER A 224 -16.46 6.33 7.61
CA SER A 224 -17.22 5.29 6.90
C SER A 224 -16.96 5.38 5.40
N GLY A 225 -15.77 4.92 5.02
CA GLY A 225 -15.38 4.70 3.63
C GLY A 225 -14.13 5.45 3.19
N ALA A 226 -12.98 5.22 3.82
CA ALA A 226 -11.68 5.32 3.14
C ALA A 226 -11.52 4.22 2.05
N GLY A 227 -12.62 3.87 1.37
CA GLY A 227 -12.63 3.27 0.07
C GLY A 227 -13.08 4.38 -0.86
N GLY A 228 -12.11 5.01 -1.54
CA GLY A 228 -12.41 5.96 -2.60
C GLY A 228 -13.52 5.39 -3.49
N THR A 229 -14.43 6.27 -3.94
CA THR A 229 -15.41 5.95 -4.98
C THR A 229 -14.77 5.00 -5.97
N MET A 230 -15.31 3.78 -6.09
CA MET A 230 -14.65 2.67 -6.78
C MET A 230 -13.96 3.16 -8.06
N ILE A 231 -12.66 2.92 -8.12
CA ILE A 231 -11.87 2.97 -9.36
C ILE A 231 -12.65 2.17 -10.40
N GLY A 232 -13.28 2.86 -11.35
CA GLY A 232 -14.07 2.25 -12.43
C GLY A 232 -15.59 2.33 -12.30
N SER A 233 -16.15 3.33 -11.61
CA SER A 233 -17.54 3.70 -11.87
C SER A 233 -17.70 4.00 -13.38
N ASP A 234 -18.72 3.44 -14.03
CA ASP A 234 -18.88 3.57 -15.49
C ASP A 234 -18.99 5.04 -15.94
N GLN A 235 -19.34 5.93 -15.01
CA GLN A 235 -19.40 7.37 -15.19
C GLN A 235 -18.00 8.00 -15.40
N ASP A 236 -16.99 7.55 -14.66
CA ASP A 236 -15.59 7.99 -14.87
C ASP A 236 -15.02 7.45 -16.18
N ARG A 237 -15.42 6.23 -16.56
CA ARG A 237 -15.01 5.63 -17.84
C ARG A 237 -15.58 6.37 -19.04
N GLN A 238 -16.86 6.76 -18.99
CA GLN A 238 -17.49 7.52 -20.08
C GLN A 238 -16.89 8.93 -20.22
N GLY A 239 -16.60 9.60 -19.10
CA GLY A 239 -15.91 10.89 -19.12
C GLY A 239 -14.49 10.82 -19.68
N ALA A 240 -13.72 9.77 -19.35
CA ALA A 240 -12.35 9.59 -19.85
C ALA A 240 -12.30 9.31 -21.36
N VAL A 241 -13.22 8.47 -21.86
CA VAL A 241 -13.34 8.18 -23.31
C VAL A 241 -13.70 9.45 -24.08
N GLN A 242 -14.59 10.28 -23.55
CA GLN A 242 -15.01 11.53 -24.20
C GLN A 242 -13.92 12.61 -24.18
N ALA A 243 -13.00 12.57 -23.21
CA ALA A 243 -11.86 13.47 -23.14
C ALA A 243 -10.65 13.03 -23.98
N GLY A 244 -10.72 11.90 -24.70
CA GLY A 244 -9.61 11.37 -25.49
C GLY A 244 -8.39 10.95 -24.65
N LEU A 245 -8.57 10.78 -23.34
CA LEU A 245 -7.50 10.38 -22.43
C LEU A 245 -7.36 8.85 -22.43
N SER A 246 -6.11 8.38 -22.37
CA SER A 246 -5.80 6.94 -22.35
C SER A 246 -6.55 6.26 -21.20
N GLN A 247 -7.33 5.23 -21.54
CA GLN A 247 -8.13 4.42 -20.65
C GLN A 247 -7.28 3.84 -19.50
N GLY A 248 -7.28 4.49 -18.33
CA GLY A 248 -6.58 3.97 -17.14
C GLY A 248 -5.95 4.97 -16.17
N GLU A 249 -6.00 6.28 -16.42
CA GLU A 249 -5.50 7.27 -15.45
C GLU A 249 -6.53 7.51 -14.34
N ILE A 250 -6.14 7.27 -13.08
CA ILE A 250 -6.98 7.56 -11.92
C ILE A 250 -6.81 9.05 -11.58
N ARG A 251 -7.83 9.86 -11.85
CA ARG A 251 -7.88 11.30 -11.52
C ARG A 251 -8.37 11.56 -10.09
N ASP A 252 -7.83 10.83 -9.14
CA ASP A 252 -8.10 11.13 -7.74
C ASP A 252 -7.12 12.21 -7.28
N ALA A 253 -7.66 13.42 -7.06
CA ALA A 253 -6.91 14.60 -6.66
C ALA A 253 -6.11 14.38 -5.36
N GLY A 254 -6.55 13.45 -4.48
CA GLY A 254 -5.80 13.08 -3.28
C GLY A 254 -4.44 12.44 -3.58
N TRP A 255 -4.36 11.59 -4.61
CA TRP A 255 -3.09 10.97 -5.01
C TRP A 255 -2.14 11.94 -5.68
N GLN A 256 -2.68 12.85 -6.51
CA GLN A 256 -1.87 13.90 -7.15
C GLN A 256 -1.28 14.85 -6.11
N LEU A 257 -2.10 15.30 -5.15
CA LEU A 257 -1.64 16.14 -4.05
C LEU A 257 -0.61 15.40 -3.17
N SER A 258 -0.81 14.11 -2.93
CA SER A 258 0.16 13.27 -2.22
C SER A 258 1.50 13.19 -2.95
N GLU A 259 1.47 13.04 -4.28
CA GLU A 259 2.67 13.05 -5.12
C GLU A 259 3.44 14.37 -5.00
N GLU A 260 2.75 15.52 -5.10
CA GLU A 260 3.36 16.85 -4.97
C GLU A 260 4.06 17.05 -3.62
N PHE A 261 3.39 16.65 -2.53
CA PHE A 261 3.97 16.71 -1.19
C PHE A 261 5.22 15.85 -1.06
N LEU A 262 5.26 14.64 -1.65
CA LEU A 262 6.43 13.77 -1.62
C LEU A 262 7.58 14.28 -2.48
N VAL A 263 7.30 14.83 -3.66
CA VAL A 263 8.31 15.49 -4.49
C VAL A 263 8.94 16.66 -3.74
N TYR A 264 8.12 17.47 -3.09
CA TYR A 264 8.60 18.56 -2.23
C TYR A 264 9.43 18.04 -1.05
N ALA A 265 8.97 16.96 -0.39
CA ALA A 265 9.69 16.35 0.72
C ALA A 265 11.06 15.81 0.31
N LEU A 266 11.15 15.12 -0.83
CA LEU A 266 12.42 14.60 -1.37
C LEU A 266 13.39 15.72 -1.74
N ALA A 267 12.92 16.78 -2.39
CA ALA A 267 13.76 17.93 -2.72
C ALA A 267 14.32 18.62 -1.46
N LYS A 268 13.52 18.72 -0.39
CA LYS A 268 13.96 19.25 0.91
C LYS A 268 14.88 18.28 1.67
N ALA A 269 14.62 16.97 1.61
CA ALA A 269 15.45 15.94 2.23
C ALA A 269 16.86 15.92 1.62
N ALA A 270 16.95 16.00 0.29
CA ALA A 270 18.22 16.07 -0.43
C ALA A 270 19.06 17.30 -0.02
N LYS A 271 18.42 18.47 0.21
CA LYS A 271 19.11 19.67 0.73
C LYS A 271 19.69 19.49 2.14
N LYS A 272 19.26 18.45 2.87
CA LYS A 272 19.76 18.09 4.20
C LYS A 272 20.75 16.92 4.18
N GLY A 273 21.18 16.48 3.00
CA GLY A 273 22.06 15.32 2.85
C GLY A 273 21.34 13.97 3.03
N ILE A 274 20.00 13.96 3.02
CA ILE A 274 19.21 12.72 3.03
C ILE A 274 18.83 12.43 1.58
N SER A 275 19.69 11.70 0.86
CA SER A 275 19.50 11.32 -0.53
C SER A 275 19.94 9.87 -0.78
N LEU A 276 19.36 9.24 -1.81
CA LEU A 276 19.75 7.88 -2.23
C LEU A 276 21.18 7.83 -2.80
N VAL A 277 21.56 8.86 -3.54
CA VAL A 277 22.89 9.01 -4.13
C VAL A 277 23.65 9.99 -3.26
N ASP A 278 24.78 9.54 -2.73
CA ASP A 278 25.67 10.41 -1.97
C ASP A 278 26.31 11.42 -2.94
N ARG A 279 25.97 12.71 -2.77
CA ARG A 279 26.55 13.79 -3.57
C ARG A 279 27.88 14.28 -3.00
N THR A 280 28.24 13.84 -1.79
CA THR A 280 29.44 14.31 -1.12
C THR A 280 30.61 13.38 -1.39
N GLU A 281 31.30 13.62 -2.50
CA GLU A 281 32.57 12.97 -2.86
C GLU A 281 33.68 13.16 -1.81
N SER A 282 33.45 13.97 -0.76
CA SER A 282 34.48 14.43 0.18
C SER A 282 34.58 13.62 1.48
N SER A 283 33.75 12.60 1.75
CA SER A 283 33.88 11.77 2.95
C SER A 283 34.23 10.32 2.60
N SER A 284 35.41 9.87 3.00
CA SER A 284 35.95 8.52 2.78
C SER A 284 35.19 7.38 3.50
N THR A 285 34.08 7.67 4.17
CA THR A 285 33.22 6.66 4.78
C THR A 285 32.33 6.05 3.71
N LYS A 286 32.49 4.73 3.45
CA LYS A 286 31.65 3.95 2.53
C LYS A 286 30.17 4.37 2.65
N ALA A 287 29.65 5.01 1.62
CA ALA A 287 28.30 5.57 1.62
C ALA A 287 27.26 4.44 1.75
N THR A 288 26.57 4.38 2.90
CA THR A 288 25.42 3.51 3.10
C THR A 288 24.16 4.19 2.62
N VAL A 289 23.24 3.46 1.96
CA VAL A 289 21.94 4.02 1.54
C VAL A 289 21.17 4.53 2.74
N ASP A 290 20.79 5.81 2.72
CA ASP A 290 19.93 6.37 3.75
C ASP A 290 18.52 5.75 3.66
N ARG A 291 18.11 5.05 4.72
CA ARG A 291 16.82 4.35 4.78
C ARG A 291 15.63 5.30 4.66
N ALA A 292 15.71 6.52 5.20
CA ALA A 292 14.62 7.50 5.10
C ALA A 292 14.45 8.00 3.66
N ALA A 293 15.57 8.23 2.94
CA ALA A 293 15.54 8.60 1.53
C ALA A 293 14.93 7.47 0.67
N LEU A 294 15.31 6.22 0.96
CA LEU A 294 14.76 5.04 0.29
C LEU A 294 13.26 4.88 0.54
N GLU A 295 12.80 5.02 1.78
CA GLU A 295 11.37 4.96 2.11
C GLU A 295 10.55 6.06 1.39
N LEU A 296 11.08 7.30 1.30
CA LEU A 296 10.42 8.39 0.56
C LEU A 296 10.28 8.08 -0.94
N GLU A 297 11.35 7.61 -1.57
CA GLU A 297 11.33 7.26 -2.99
C GLU A 297 10.42 6.06 -3.26
N GLN A 298 10.42 5.05 -2.39
CA GLN A 298 9.48 3.93 -2.49
C GLN A 298 8.03 4.41 -2.43
N ARG A 299 7.72 5.36 -1.54
CA ARG A 299 6.38 5.95 -1.43
C ARG A 299 5.97 6.71 -2.67
N LEU A 300 6.86 7.56 -3.19
CA LEU A 300 6.60 8.32 -4.40
C LEU A 300 6.37 7.39 -5.60
N ALA A 301 7.22 6.38 -5.78
CA ALA A 301 7.10 5.41 -6.87
C ALA A 301 5.81 4.59 -6.75
N ASN A 302 5.43 4.16 -5.55
CA ASN A 302 4.16 3.46 -5.30
C ASN A 302 2.93 4.32 -5.61
N ILE A 303 2.96 5.62 -5.26
CA ILE A 303 1.86 6.56 -5.58
C ILE A 303 1.75 6.74 -7.09
N ARG A 304 2.86 6.95 -7.79
CA ARG A 304 2.89 7.06 -9.26
C ARG A 304 2.40 5.79 -9.95
N GLU A 305 2.78 4.61 -9.44
CA GLU A 305 2.26 3.32 -9.92
C GLU A 305 0.73 3.26 -9.80
N ARG A 306 0.17 3.76 -8.69
CA ARG A 306 -1.27 3.74 -8.42
C ARG A 306 -2.04 4.76 -9.23
N ILE A 307 -1.51 5.96 -9.46
CA ILE A 307 -2.12 6.96 -10.36
C ILE A 307 -2.26 6.36 -11.77
N GLY A 308 -1.25 5.59 -12.19
CA GLY A 308 -1.24 4.93 -13.49
C GLY A 308 -1.02 5.91 -14.64
N GLY A 309 -1.28 5.46 -15.87
CA GLY A 309 -0.93 6.19 -17.08
C GLY A 309 0.56 6.04 -17.44
N ARG A 310 0.87 6.06 -18.73
CA ARG A 310 2.21 5.75 -19.25
C ARG A 310 3.29 6.62 -18.62
N TYR A 311 3.09 7.94 -18.57
CA TYR A 311 4.05 8.89 -18.01
C TYR A 311 4.35 8.63 -16.52
N ARG A 312 3.32 8.37 -15.69
CA ARG A 312 3.56 8.09 -14.26
C ARG A 312 4.14 6.70 -14.04
N LEU A 313 3.81 5.71 -14.88
CA LEU A 313 4.43 4.38 -14.83
C LEU A 313 5.93 4.47 -15.18
N GLU A 314 6.31 5.27 -16.17
CA GLU A 314 7.72 5.55 -16.50
C GLU A 314 8.41 6.26 -15.31
N ALA A 315 7.79 7.30 -14.74
CA ALA A 315 8.33 8.01 -13.57
C ALA A 315 8.38 7.14 -12.29
N ALA A 316 7.50 6.15 -12.16
CA ALA A 316 7.55 5.15 -11.10
C ALA A 316 8.72 4.18 -11.33
N ARG A 317 8.92 3.74 -12.57
CA ARG A 317 10.04 2.87 -12.97
C ARG A 317 11.37 3.55 -12.67
N GLU A 318 11.53 4.82 -13.06
CA GLU A 318 12.73 5.61 -12.73
C GLU A 318 12.99 5.73 -11.22
N GLY A 319 11.93 5.86 -10.41
CA GLY A 319 12.04 5.85 -8.94
C GLY A 319 12.59 4.52 -8.42
N TRP A 320 12.05 3.41 -8.90
CA TRP A 320 12.50 2.06 -8.52
C TRP A 320 13.91 1.73 -9.05
N GLU A 321 14.29 2.25 -10.21
CA GLU A 321 15.66 2.11 -10.74
C GLU A 321 16.66 2.84 -9.86
N ARG A 322 16.36 4.07 -9.44
CA ARG A 322 17.21 4.82 -8.50
C ARG A 322 17.39 4.06 -7.18
N ILE A 323 16.33 3.45 -6.66
CA ILE A 323 16.40 2.60 -5.46
C ILE A 323 17.29 1.38 -5.71
N TYR A 324 17.06 0.64 -6.81
CA TYR A 324 17.83 -0.55 -7.15
C TYR A 324 19.33 -0.24 -7.28
N TYR A 325 19.69 0.78 -8.06
CA TYR A 325 21.09 1.14 -8.27
C TYR A 325 21.76 1.62 -6.99
N ALA A 326 21.08 2.42 -6.15
CA ALA A 326 21.60 2.82 -4.85
C ALA A 326 21.89 1.62 -3.95
N LEU A 327 20.99 0.62 -3.92
CA LEU A 327 21.17 -0.62 -3.16
C LEU A 327 22.31 -1.48 -3.70
N VAL A 328 22.52 -1.51 -5.02
CA VAL A 328 23.60 -2.27 -5.67
C VAL A 328 24.96 -1.61 -5.44
N SER A 329 25.03 -0.27 -5.53
CA SER A 329 26.27 0.47 -5.31
C SER A 329 26.71 0.52 -3.85
N SER A 330 25.78 0.39 -2.92
CA SER A 330 26.08 0.44 -1.49
C SER A 330 26.65 -0.89 -0.99
N PRO A 331 27.85 -0.89 -0.37
CA PRO A 331 28.36 -2.08 0.28
C PRO A 331 27.45 -2.46 1.45
N ALA A 332 26.93 -3.68 1.44
CA ALA A 332 26.11 -4.17 2.54
C ALA A 332 27.02 -4.52 3.73
N SER A 333 26.74 -3.93 4.89
CA SER A 333 27.28 -4.46 6.16
C SER A 333 26.65 -5.83 6.42
N PRO A 334 27.37 -6.80 7.02
CA PRO A 334 26.81 -8.11 7.37
C PRO A 334 25.49 -8.02 8.14
N SER A 335 25.36 -7.07 9.06
CA SER A 335 24.12 -6.83 9.84
C SER A 335 22.92 -6.32 9.02
N THR A 336 23.16 -5.87 7.80
CA THR A 336 22.15 -5.30 6.90
C THR A 336 22.01 -6.07 5.59
N ALA A 337 22.84 -7.10 5.37
CA ALA A 337 22.91 -7.83 4.10
C ALA A 337 21.54 -8.38 3.68
N ASP A 338 20.83 -9.01 4.62
CA ASP A 338 19.50 -9.55 4.39
C ASP A 338 18.49 -8.47 4.01
N TRP A 339 18.51 -7.33 4.72
CA TRP A 339 17.67 -6.19 4.39
C TRP A 339 17.96 -5.65 2.97
N TYR A 340 19.25 -5.49 2.61
CA TYR A 340 19.64 -5.04 1.26
C TYR A 340 19.18 -6.03 0.19
N GLN A 341 19.35 -7.33 0.42
CA GLN A 341 18.92 -8.38 -0.50
C GLN A 341 17.39 -8.38 -0.68
N ARG A 342 16.64 -8.25 0.40
CA ARG A 342 15.19 -8.13 0.38
C ARG A 342 14.70 -6.89 -0.37
N GLU A 343 15.29 -5.73 -0.11
CA GLU A 343 14.90 -4.49 -0.81
C GLU A 343 15.29 -4.52 -2.30
N LYS A 344 16.42 -5.17 -2.65
CA LYS A 344 16.80 -5.43 -4.05
C LYS A 344 15.75 -6.29 -4.74
N LEU A 345 15.36 -7.40 -4.14
CA LEU A 345 14.29 -8.28 -4.64
C LEU A 345 12.97 -7.53 -4.84
N LYS A 346 12.58 -6.71 -3.86
CA LYS A 346 11.38 -5.88 -3.93
C LYS A 346 11.46 -4.91 -5.11
N ALA A 347 12.58 -4.22 -5.28
CA ALA A 347 12.80 -3.26 -6.36
C ALA A 347 12.78 -3.94 -7.74
N THR A 348 13.49 -5.05 -7.92
CA THR A 348 13.52 -5.80 -9.19
C THR A 348 12.17 -6.36 -9.56
N ARG A 349 11.40 -6.87 -8.58
CA ARG A 349 10.02 -7.31 -8.82
C ARG A 349 9.15 -6.15 -9.31
N LYS A 350 9.23 -5.00 -8.64
CA LYS A 350 8.46 -3.80 -9.02
C LYS A 350 8.84 -3.28 -10.41
N LEU A 351 10.12 -3.32 -10.77
CA LEU A 351 10.59 -2.98 -12.11
C LEU A 351 10.07 -3.96 -13.18
N GLY A 352 10.02 -5.26 -12.85
CA GLY A 352 9.38 -6.27 -13.67
C GLY A 352 7.89 -5.97 -13.91
N ASP A 353 7.15 -5.72 -12.83
CA ASP A 353 5.71 -5.42 -12.87
C ASP A 353 5.41 -4.16 -13.69
N LEU A 354 6.19 -3.08 -13.48
CA LEU A 354 6.03 -1.81 -14.20
C LEU A 354 6.35 -1.95 -15.69
N SER A 355 7.43 -2.66 -16.03
CA SER A 355 7.79 -2.92 -17.43
C SER A 355 6.74 -3.78 -18.12
N ALA A 356 6.17 -4.78 -17.42
CA ALA A 356 5.07 -5.58 -17.95
C ALA A 356 3.79 -4.75 -18.20
N ARG A 357 3.47 -3.79 -17.30
CA ARG A 357 2.33 -2.88 -17.51
C ARG A 357 2.58 -1.87 -18.64
N LEU A 358 3.80 -1.37 -18.77
CA LEU A 358 4.20 -0.53 -19.91
C LEU A 358 4.08 -1.30 -21.22
N ALA A 359 4.52 -2.56 -21.26
CA ALA A 359 4.30 -3.44 -22.41
C ALA A 359 2.80 -3.59 -22.72
N GLN A 360 1.93 -3.77 -21.73
CA GLN A 360 0.48 -3.84 -21.94
C GLN A 360 -0.13 -2.53 -22.47
N SER A 361 0.47 -1.38 -22.14
CA SER A 361 0.05 -0.08 -22.67
C SER A 361 0.54 0.17 -24.11
N ALA A 362 1.62 -0.52 -24.51
CA ALA A 362 2.12 -0.47 -25.88
C ALA A 362 1.26 -1.32 -26.82
N GLN A 363 1.24 -0.96 -28.11
CA GLN A 363 0.48 -1.69 -29.11
C GLN A 363 0.99 -3.14 -29.22
N THR A 364 0.10 -4.13 -29.08
CA THR A 364 0.44 -5.55 -29.21
C THR A 364 1.11 -5.81 -30.56
N GLY A 365 2.30 -6.42 -30.52
CA GLY A 365 3.11 -6.70 -31.71
C GLY A 365 4.11 -5.59 -32.10
N SER A 366 4.07 -4.43 -31.43
CA SER A 366 5.10 -3.39 -31.61
C SER A 366 6.46 -3.83 -31.05
N GLU A 367 7.53 -3.24 -31.59
CA GLU A 367 8.89 -3.43 -31.06
C GLU A 367 8.97 -2.95 -29.60
N GLU A 368 8.28 -1.86 -29.27
CA GLU A 368 8.17 -1.35 -27.90
C GLU A 368 7.58 -2.40 -26.95
N HIS A 369 6.48 -3.05 -27.34
CA HIS A 369 5.86 -4.13 -26.57
C HIS A 369 6.83 -5.31 -26.34
N ALA A 370 7.58 -5.71 -27.37
CA ALA A 370 8.58 -6.77 -27.25
C ALA A 370 9.75 -6.37 -26.33
N ASN A 371 10.24 -5.15 -26.46
CA ASN A 371 11.35 -4.60 -25.68
C ASN A 371 10.98 -4.46 -24.19
N GLU A 372 9.79 -3.94 -23.88
CA GLU A 372 9.33 -3.81 -22.49
C GLU A 372 9.05 -5.18 -21.84
N ASN A 373 8.57 -6.16 -22.60
CA ASN A 373 8.46 -7.54 -22.12
C ASN A 373 9.83 -8.17 -21.84
N LEU A 374 10.81 -7.99 -22.73
CA LEU A 374 12.17 -8.48 -22.52
C LEU A 374 12.79 -7.83 -21.27
N ARG A 375 12.56 -6.52 -21.09
CA ARG A 375 13.01 -5.76 -19.93
C ARG A 375 12.36 -6.27 -18.64
N ALA A 376 11.05 -6.52 -18.65
CA ALA A 376 10.33 -7.09 -17.50
C ALA A 376 10.94 -8.43 -17.06
N GLU A 377 11.17 -9.33 -18.01
CA GLU A 377 11.77 -10.64 -17.77
C GLU A 377 13.17 -10.51 -17.14
N ARG A 378 14.01 -9.63 -17.68
CA ARG A 378 15.36 -9.35 -17.16
C ARG A 378 15.31 -8.81 -15.73
N TRP A 379 14.37 -7.93 -15.42
CA TRP A 379 14.22 -7.40 -14.07
C TRP A 379 13.84 -8.48 -13.07
N TYR A 380 12.87 -9.34 -13.37
CA TYR A 380 12.52 -10.45 -12.48
C TYR A 380 13.72 -11.38 -12.24
N LEU A 381 14.37 -11.83 -13.31
CA LEU A 381 15.52 -12.74 -13.22
C LEU A 381 16.72 -12.09 -12.52
N GLY A 382 16.95 -10.80 -12.73
CA GLY A 382 18.02 -10.03 -12.11
C GLY A 382 17.91 -9.89 -10.59
N GLY A 383 16.72 -10.08 -10.01
CA GLY A 383 16.54 -10.19 -8.56
C GLY A 383 16.54 -11.63 -8.06
N ILE A 384 15.82 -12.51 -8.75
CA ILE A 384 15.62 -13.91 -8.35
C ILE A 384 16.93 -14.68 -8.36
N LEU A 385 17.73 -14.57 -9.43
CA LEU A 385 18.97 -15.34 -9.57
C LEU A 385 20.02 -14.99 -8.50
N PRO A 386 20.34 -13.72 -8.21
CA PRO A 386 21.26 -13.40 -7.12
C PRO A 386 20.74 -13.83 -5.76
N ALA A 387 19.43 -13.74 -5.51
CA ALA A 387 18.87 -14.14 -4.22
C ALA A 387 18.94 -15.65 -4.00
N LEU A 388 18.66 -16.43 -5.03
CA LEU A 388 18.82 -17.89 -5.00
C LEU A 388 20.30 -18.29 -4.92
N GLY A 389 21.18 -17.59 -5.67
CA GLY A 389 22.62 -17.83 -5.66
C GLY A 389 23.27 -17.53 -4.31
N ALA A 390 22.88 -16.44 -3.65
CA ALA A 390 23.35 -16.11 -2.31
C ALA A 390 23.00 -17.21 -1.29
N ALA A 391 21.82 -17.84 -1.44
CA ALA A 391 21.38 -18.93 -0.59
C ALA A 391 22.11 -20.26 -0.86
N THR A 392 22.56 -20.50 -2.10
CA THR A 392 23.29 -21.74 -2.45
C THR A 392 24.80 -21.63 -2.21
N GLU A 393 25.40 -20.47 -2.50
CA GLU A 393 26.85 -20.24 -2.39
C GLU A 393 27.33 -19.97 -0.98
N ALA A 394 26.45 -19.60 -0.05
CA ALA A 394 26.80 -19.53 1.37
C ALA A 394 27.33 -20.87 1.92
N ALA A 395 26.98 -21.98 1.27
CA ALA A 395 27.52 -23.31 1.58
C ALA A 395 28.95 -23.56 1.06
N GLN A 396 29.56 -22.66 0.27
CA GLN A 396 30.95 -22.78 -0.21
C GLN A 396 31.75 -21.48 -0.01
N PRO A 397 32.31 -21.24 1.20
CA PRO A 397 33.10 -20.04 1.47
C PRO A 397 34.35 -19.92 0.59
N ASP A 398 34.98 -21.04 0.21
CA ASP A 398 36.27 -21.06 -0.50
C ASP A 398 36.22 -20.62 -1.97
N LYS A 399 35.03 -20.51 -2.58
CA LYS A 399 34.86 -20.05 -3.98
C LYS A 399 34.45 -18.59 -4.12
N ARG A 400 34.16 -17.89 -3.02
CA ARG A 400 33.75 -16.47 -3.07
C ARG A 400 34.86 -15.55 -3.56
N GLU A 401 36.14 -15.92 -3.41
CA GLU A 401 37.27 -15.13 -3.92
C GLU A 401 37.55 -15.35 -5.42
N ALA A 402 37.18 -16.51 -5.98
CA ALA A 402 37.49 -16.84 -7.38
C ALA A 402 36.45 -16.31 -8.40
N LEU A 403 35.32 -15.76 -7.93
CA LEU A 403 34.20 -15.32 -8.76
C LEU A 403 33.85 -13.84 -8.61
N ASN A 404 34.61 -13.06 -7.84
CA ASN A 404 34.63 -11.62 -8.09
C ASN A 404 35.32 -11.45 -9.44
N PRO A 405 34.59 -11.12 -10.54
CA PRO A 405 35.28 -10.72 -11.74
C PRO A 405 36.18 -9.57 -11.30
N GLU A 406 37.47 -9.65 -11.63
CA GLU A 406 38.40 -8.55 -11.51
C GLU A 406 37.71 -7.34 -12.14
N VAL A 407 37.12 -6.50 -11.29
CA VAL A 407 36.42 -5.29 -11.72
C VAL A 407 37.55 -4.40 -12.16
N ALA A 408 37.92 -4.51 -13.44
CA ALA A 408 38.88 -3.62 -14.06
C ALA A 408 38.48 -2.20 -13.66
N GLU A 409 39.34 -1.55 -12.87
CA GLU A 409 39.17 -0.21 -12.35
C GLU A 409 39.04 0.76 -13.53
N VAL A 410 37.84 0.94 -14.06
CA VAL A 410 37.53 2.06 -14.96
C VAL A 410 37.27 3.25 -14.06
N THR A 411 38.35 3.83 -13.54
CA THR A 411 38.39 5.15 -12.91
C THR A 411 38.13 6.23 -13.96
N LYS A 412 36.88 6.35 -14.40
CA LYS A 412 36.42 7.56 -15.11
C LYS A 412 35.32 8.19 -14.26
N ALA A 413 35.70 9.26 -13.55
CA ALA A 413 34.78 10.15 -12.86
C ALA A 413 33.74 10.67 -13.86
N VAL A 414 32.49 10.25 -13.69
CA VAL A 414 31.37 10.72 -14.50
C VAL A 414 30.68 11.84 -13.73
N SER A 415 30.75 13.06 -14.28
CA SER A 415 30.09 14.23 -13.73
C SER A 415 28.54 14.08 -13.85
N PRO A 416 27.76 14.18 -12.76
CA PRO A 416 26.37 13.72 -12.73
C PRO A 416 25.31 14.75 -13.18
N SER A 417 25.63 15.69 -14.08
CA SER A 417 24.77 16.85 -14.33
C SER A 417 24.08 16.94 -15.71
N SER A 418 24.41 16.12 -16.72
CA SER A 418 23.91 16.43 -18.08
C SER A 418 23.71 15.25 -19.05
N SER A 419 23.37 14.05 -18.57
CA SER A 419 23.02 12.95 -19.48
C SER A 419 21.97 11.99 -18.90
N PHE A 420 20.74 12.48 -18.83
CA PHE A 420 19.55 11.69 -18.48
C PHE A 420 19.20 10.62 -19.54
N PHE A 421 19.64 10.78 -20.81
CA PHE A 421 19.37 9.82 -21.90
C PHE A 421 20.56 8.96 -22.35
N GLY A 422 21.81 9.32 -22.02
CA GLY A 422 23.01 8.67 -22.57
C GLY A 422 23.37 7.31 -21.96
N PHE A 423 22.82 6.97 -20.79
CA PHE A 423 23.19 5.76 -20.04
C PHE A 423 22.50 4.48 -20.54
N TRP A 424 21.32 4.58 -21.16
CA TRP A 424 20.52 3.44 -21.62
C TRP A 424 21.17 2.61 -22.74
N SER A 425 22.27 3.07 -23.32
CA SER A 425 23.04 2.33 -24.34
C SER A 425 24.21 1.51 -23.78
N ARG A 426 24.52 1.58 -22.46
CA ARG A 426 25.81 1.06 -21.93
C ARG A 426 25.76 0.02 -20.82
N SER A 427 24.59 -0.50 -20.45
CA SER A 427 24.52 -1.66 -19.54
C SER A 427 23.56 -2.73 -20.07
N HIS A 428 23.91 -3.30 -21.22
CA HIS A 428 23.65 -4.72 -21.41
C HIS A 428 24.83 -5.47 -20.76
N PRO A 429 24.62 -6.54 -19.96
CA PRO A 429 25.67 -7.54 -19.82
C PRO A 429 26.11 -7.94 -21.23
N PRO A 430 27.41 -8.05 -21.54
CA PRO A 430 27.87 -8.33 -22.88
C PRO A 430 27.20 -9.61 -23.37
N SER A 431 26.21 -9.46 -24.25
CA SER A 431 25.73 -10.55 -25.07
C SER A 431 26.88 -10.84 -26.03
N ASN A 432 27.75 -11.78 -25.64
CA ASN A 432 28.56 -12.50 -26.61
C ASN A 432 27.56 -13.10 -27.60
N ALA A 433 27.46 -12.46 -28.76
CA ALA A 433 26.68 -12.92 -29.88
C ALA A 433 27.31 -14.24 -30.35
N ILE A 434 26.86 -15.34 -29.76
CA ILE A 434 27.07 -16.66 -30.34
C ILE A 434 26.20 -16.68 -31.58
N SER A 435 26.83 -16.39 -32.71
CA SER A 435 26.28 -16.65 -34.04
C SER A 435 26.20 -18.17 -34.21
N SER A 436 25.11 -18.78 -33.73
CA SER A 436 24.80 -20.18 -33.96
C SER A 436 23.87 -20.30 -35.17
N SER A 437 24.45 -20.18 -36.36
CA SER A 437 23.87 -20.74 -37.58
C SER A 437 24.14 -22.24 -37.60
N ASN A 438 23.27 -23.04 -36.97
CA ASN A 438 23.28 -24.48 -37.15
C ASN A 438 21.88 -25.00 -37.45
N VAL A 439 21.79 -25.62 -38.62
CA VAL A 439 20.65 -26.28 -39.25
C VAL A 439 20.09 -27.36 -38.33
N MET A 440 18.83 -27.22 -37.90
CA MET A 440 18.18 -28.16 -36.98
C MET A 440 17.72 -29.44 -37.68
N LYS A 441 18.20 -30.58 -37.17
CA LYS A 441 17.50 -31.87 -37.22
C LYS A 441 16.35 -31.86 -36.21
N VAL A 442 15.17 -32.24 -36.66
CA VAL A 442 13.93 -32.34 -35.89
C VAL A 442 13.96 -33.63 -35.07
N GLY A 443 14.16 -33.52 -33.75
CA GLY A 443 14.12 -34.68 -32.86
C GLY A 443 14.69 -34.43 -31.46
N ASP A 444 14.28 -33.32 -30.80
CA ASP A 444 14.38 -33.06 -29.34
C ASP A 444 13.79 -31.66 -29.01
N ALA A 445 12.66 -31.32 -29.64
CA ALA A 445 12.16 -29.94 -29.75
C ALA A 445 11.49 -29.36 -28.47
N SER A 446 11.38 -30.11 -27.38
CA SER A 446 10.71 -29.64 -26.15
C SER A 446 11.65 -28.87 -25.21
N SER A 447 12.95 -29.17 -25.21
CA SER A 447 13.93 -28.50 -24.33
C SER A 447 14.40 -27.14 -24.87
N SER A 448 14.26 -26.88 -26.18
CA SER A 448 14.61 -25.59 -26.79
C SER A 448 13.62 -24.45 -26.51
N LEU A 449 12.51 -24.71 -25.82
CA LEU A 449 11.45 -23.72 -25.59
C LEU A 449 11.68 -22.85 -24.35
N ILE A 450 12.50 -23.30 -23.40
CA ILE A 450 12.78 -22.55 -22.16
C ILE A 450 14.08 -21.79 -22.31
N ARG A 451 14.04 -20.47 -22.08
CA ARG A 451 15.26 -19.64 -22.09
C ARG A 451 16.24 -20.12 -21.02
N PRO A 452 17.56 -20.13 -21.29
CA PRO A 452 18.56 -20.72 -20.40
C PRO A 452 18.60 -20.04 -19.01
N GLU A 453 18.29 -18.75 -18.94
CA GLU A 453 18.21 -18.01 -17.67
C GLU A 453 17.05 -18.48 -16.79
N ILE A 454 15.90 -18.80 -17.39
CA ILE A 454 14.73 -19.36 -16.70
C ILE A 454 15.05 -20.77 -16.23
N ALA A 455 15.65 -21.59 -17.10
CA ALA A 455 16.11 -22.94 -16.74
C ALA A 455 17.12 -22.90 -15.58
N LYS A 456 18.02 -21.90 -15.55
CA LYS A 456 18.94 -21.69 -14.42
C LYS A 456 18.19 -21.36 -13.12
N ALA A 457 17.17 -20.50 -13.17
CA ALA A 457 16.35 -20.19 -12.00
C ALA A 457 15.61 -21.43 -11.47
N VAL A 458 15.00 -22.21 -12.35
CA VAL A 458 14.33 -23.49 -12.02
C VAL A 458 15.32 -24.47 -11.37
N ASN A 459 16.49 -24.68 -11.98
CA ASN A 459 17.52 -25.54 -11.43
C ASN A 459 18.01 -25.07 -10.05
N LEU A 460 18.12 -23.76 -9.80
CA LEU A 460 18.52 -23.22 -8.50
C LEU A 460 17.43 -23.43 -7.44
N LEU A 461 16.15 -23.30 -7.80
CA LEU A 461 15.02 -23.58 -6.91
C LEU A 461 14.99 -25.07 -6.51
N GLU A 462 15.17 -25.97 -7.47
CA GLU A 462 15.18 -27.42 -7.22
C GLU A 462 16.39 -27.85 -6.38
N ARG A 463 17.58 -27.28 -6.63
CA ARG A 463 18.80 -27.58 -5.88
C ARG A 463 18.86 -26.92 -4.51
N GLY A 464 18.21 -25.77 -4.33
CA GLY A 464 18.27 -24.95 -3.13
C GLY A 464 17.73 -25.60 -1.86
N SER A 465 17.23 -26.85 -1.94
CA SER A 465 16.60 -27.61 -0.85
C SER A 465 17.44 -27.79 0.43
N SER A 466 18.76 -27.54 0.41
CA SER A 466 19.58 -27.54 1.62
C SER A 466 19.37 -26.26 2.45
N ARG A 467 18.42 -26.32 3.40
CA ARG A 467 18.15 -25.39 4.53
C ARG A 467 18.69 -23.96 4.36
N HIS A 468 17.79 -23.08 3.94
CA HIS A 468 18.02 -21.67 3.63
C HIS A 468 18.53 -20.83 4.81
N GLU A 469 19.71 -20.23 4.66
CA GLU A 469 20.24 -19.18 5.55
C GLU A 469 19.56 -17.81 5.35
N ALA A 470 18.75 -17.66 4.30
CA ALA A 470 18.05 -16.40 4.03
C ALA A 470 17.01 -16.09 5.12
N SER A 471 16.94 -14.82 5.56
CA SER A 471 15.94 -14.39 6.54
C SER A 471 14.51 -14.68 6.06
N PRO A 472 13.56 -14.98 6.97
CA PRO A 472 12.16 -15.26 6.60
C PRO A 472 11.54 -14.15 5.73
N ALA A 473 11.86 -12.88 5.98
CA ALA A 473 11.39 -11.78 5.16
C ALA A 473 11.94 -11.81 3.72
N THR A 474 13.20 -12.22 3.55
CA THR A 474 13.80 -12.41 2.24
C THR A 474 13.14 -13.56 1.48
N GLN A 475 12.82 -14.65 2.17
CA GLN A 475 12.08 -15.79 1.61
C GLN A 475 10.67 -15.38 1.14
N ARG A 476 9.94 -14.60 1.94
CA ARG A 476 8.62 -14.05 1.55
C ARG A 476 8.72 -13.11 0.35
N ALA A 477 9.73 -12.25 0.30
CA ALA A 477 9.98 -11.37 -0.85
C ALA A 477 10.32 -12.15 -2.12
N LEU A 478 11.10 -13.23 -2.00
CA LEU A 478 11.45 -14.12 -3.10
C LEU A 478 10.22 -14.86 -3.63
N LEU A 479 9.40 -15.48 -2.77
CA LEU A 479 8.14 -16.12 -3.16
C LEU A 479 7.20 -15.15 -3.87
N SER A 480 7.08 -13.94 -3.34
CA SER A 480 6.26 -12.90 -3.98
C SER A 480 6.78 -12.50 -5.37
N SER A 481 8.10 -12.56 -5.56
CA SER A 481 8.75 -12.26 -6.85
C SER A 481 8.55 -13.40 -7.85
N LEU A 482 8.62 -14.66 -7.40
CA LEU A 482 8.34 -15.85 -8.21
C LEU A 482 6.89 -15.87 -8.70
N ILE A 483 5.93 -15.60 -7.82
CA ILE A 483 4.49 -15.50 -8.19
C ILE A 483 4.24 -14.36 -9.18
N SER A 484 4.97 -13.25 -9.06
CA SER A 484 4.85 -12.14 -10.04
C SER A 484 5.48 -12.54 -11.38
N PHE A 485 6.59 -13.26 -11.35
CA PHE A 485 7.30 -13.70 -12.55
C PHE A 485 6.53 -14.77 -13.33
N GLU A 486 5.96 -15.78 -12.66
CA GLU A 486 5.16 -16.81 -13.33
C GLU A 486 3.90 -16.24 -13.95
N THR A 487 3.22 -15.29 -13.28
CA THR A 487 2.01 -14.67 -13.82
C THR A 487 2.34 -13.81 -15.03
N PHE A 488 3.50 -13.15 -15.02
CA PHE A 488 4.05 -12.47 -16.19
C PHE A 488 4.31 -13.46 -17.35
N LEU A 489 4.96 -14.60 -17.12
CA LEU A 489 5.21 -15.62 -18.15
C LEU A 489 3.91 -16.20 -18.72
N ALA A 490 2.93 -16.50 -17.85
CA ALA A 490 1.62 -17.01 -18.25
C ALA A 490 0.86 -16.00 -19.13
N ARG A 491 0.85 -14.70 -18.76
CA ARG A 491 0.24 -13.63 -19.55
C ARG A 491 0.88 -13.46 -20.93
N ARG A 492 2.20 -13.68 -21.03
CA ARG A 492 2.93 -13.68 -22.31
C ARG A 492 2.73 -14.95 -23.14
N ARG A 493 1.90 -15.89 -22.68
CA ARG A 493 1.68 -17.20 -23.29
C ARG A 493 2.95 -18.06 -23.35
N ALA A 494 3.95 -17.77 -22.52
CA ALA A 494 5.13 -18.62 -22.34
C ALA A 494 4.79 -19.77 -21.37
N LEU A 495 3.74 -20.55 -21.70
CA LEU A 495 3.07 -21.47 -20.77
C LEU A 495 3.99 -22.57 -20.25
N VAL A 496 4.88 -23.12 -21.09
CA VAL A 496 5.84 -24.16 -20.67
C VAL A 496 6.83 -23.61 -19.63
N ALA A 497 7.34 -22.39 -19.84
CA ALA A 497 8.22 -21.73 -18.89
C ALA A 497 7.48 -21.36 -17.60
N ALA A 498 6.24 -20.86 -17.71
CA ALA A 498 5.39 -20.57 -16.56
C ALA A 498 5.14 -21.81 -15.71
N HIS A 499 4.78 -22.95 -16.34
CA HIS A 499 4.57 -24.22 -15.67
C HIS A 499 5.83 -24.71 -14.94
N ALA A 500 6.99 -24.66 -15.59
CA ALA A 500 8.25 -25.06 -14.98
C ALA A 500 8.61 -24.21 -13.75
N VAL A 501 8.47 -22.88 -13.86
CA VAL A 501 8.71 -21.95 -12.75
C VAL A 501 7.70 -22.15 -11.62
N GLN A 502 6.42 -22.35 -11.94
CA GLN A 502 5.35 -22.61 -10.95
C GLN A 502 5.62 -23.89 -10.16
N ASN A 503 5.96 -24.98 -10.84
CA ASN A 503 6.22 -26.25 -10.19
C ASN A 503 7.43 -26.16 -9.26
N ALA A 504 8.54 -25.56 -9.72
CA ALA A 504 9.73 -25.35 -8.90
C ALA A 504 9.47 -24.41 -7.72
N SER A 505 8.67 -23.35 -7.92
CA SER A 505 8.28 -22.42 -6.87
C SER A 505 7.36 -23.06 -5.83
N LEU A 506 6.47 -23.96 -6.26
CA LEU A 506 5.61 -24.73 -5.36
C LEU A 506 6.43 -25.67 -4.48
N SER A 507 7.36 -26.43 -5.07
CA SER A 507 8.29 -27.27 -4.30
C SER A 507 9.10 -26.45 -3.31
N TYR A 508 9.59 -25.26 -3.72
CA TYR A 508 10.29 -24.34 -2.83
C TYR A 508 9.40 -23.86 -1.66
N ALA A 509 8.15 -23.47 -1.92
CA ALA A 509 7.21 -23.06 -0.89
C ALA A 509 6.89 -24.20 0.10
N GLU A 510 6.74 -25.43 -0.40
CA GLU A 510 6.50 -26.62 0.42
C GLU A 510 7.70 -26.97 1.30
N LEU A 511 8.92 -26.81 0.78
CA LEU A 511 10.15 -26.97 1.55
C LEU A 511 10.24 -25.95 2.69
N LEU A 512 9.82 -24.69 2.45
CA LEU A 512 9.81 -23.65 3.49
C LEU A 512 8.81 -23.93 4.62
N MET A 513 7.72 -24.64 4.34
CA MET A 513 6.80 -25.09 5.40
C MET A 513 7.47 -26.15 6.30
N GLY A 514 8.32 -27.00 5.74
CA GLY A 514 8.98 -28.08 6.48
C GLY A 514 8.05 -29.27 6.82
N PRO A 515 8.60 -30.45 7.15
CA PRO A 515 7.81 -31.68 7.33
C PRO A 515 6.93 -31.69 8.60
N SER A 516 7.18 -30.79 9.55
CA SER A 516 6.55 -30.81 10.87
C SER A 516 5.39 -29.83 11.04
N SER A 517 5.08 -29.02 10.03
CA SER A 517 4.12 -27.90 10.15
C SER A 517 2.78 -28.16 9.48
N LEU A 518 2.62 -29.24 8.72
CA LEU A 518 1.34 -29.60 8.15
C LEU A 518 0.43 -30.12 9.28
N PRO A 519 -0.65 -29.40 9.64
CA PRO A 519 -1.61 -29.91 10.60
C PRO A 519 -2.24 -31.15 10.01
N SER A 520 -2.00 -32.32 10.61
CA SER A 520 -2.66 -33.56 10.21
C SER A 520 -4.18 -33.34 10.22
N PRO A 521 -4.90 -33.61 9.11
CA PRO A 521 -6.32 -33.26 8.96
C PRO A 521 -7.28 -34.10 9.85
N SER A 522 -6.78 -34.99 10.69
CA SER A 522 -7.57 -36.05 11.33
C SER A 522 -7.89 -35.85 12.82
N THR A 523 -7.48 -34.76 13.47
CA THR A 523 -7.88 -34.48 14.86
C THR A 523 -8.57 -33.13 14.97
N SER A 524 -9.89 -33.13 14.80
CA SER A 524 -10.80 -31.97 14.84
C SER A 524 -10.92 -31.28 16.21
N SER A 525 -9.97 -31.42 17.14
CA SER A 525 -10.14 -30.96 18.52
C SER A 525 -8.92 -30.30 19.19
N GLY A 526 -7.79 -30.08 18.50
CA GLY A 526 -6.58 -29.62 19.23
C GLY A 526 -5.49 -28.92 18.43
N GLY A 527 -5.81 -28.19 17.36
CA GLY A 527 -4.83 -27.25 16.80
C GLY A 527 -4.39 -26.25 17.89
N PRO A 528 -3.11 -25.82 17.94
CA PRO A 528 -2.66 -24.84 18.92
C PRO A 528 -3.47 -23.56 18.75
N THR A 529 -4.44 -23.35 19.63
CA THR A 529 -5.25 -22.15 19.63
C THR A 529 -4.33 -20.98 20.00
N LEU A 530 -4.18 -20.03 19.07
CA LEU A 530 -3.43 -18.80 19.33
C LEU A 530 -4.22 -18.00 20.37
N SER A 531 -3.90 -18.18 21.65
CA SER A 531 -4.51 -17.43 22.74
C SER A 531 -3.99 -15.99 22.75
N SER A 532 -4.76 -15.06 23.32
CA SER A 532 -4.31 -13.66 23.51
C SER A 532 -3.05 -13.53 24.37
N ALA A 533 -2.72 -14.58 25.14
CA ALA A 533 -1.51 -14.68 25.93
C ALA A 533 -0.29 -15.22 25.17
N THR A 534 -0.43 -15.61 23.89
CA THR A 534 0.69 -16.14 23.11
C THR A 534 1.74 -15.05 22.85
N PRO A 535 3.02 -15.28 23.19
CA PRO A 535 4.07 -14.28 23.01
C PRO A 535 4.33 -14.00 21.53
N ALA A 536 4.74 -12.76 21.20
CA ALA A 536 5.06 -12.33 19.83
C ALA A 536 6.07 -13.26 19.12
N SER A 537 7.03 -13.79 19.88
CA SER A 537 8.05 -14.73 19.39
C SER A 537 7.49 -16.04 18.84
N VAL A 538 6.26 -16.43 19.24
CA VAL A 538 5.55 -17.61 18.70
C VAL A 538 4.59 -17.21 17.58
N LEU A 539 3.99 -16.02 17.68
CA LEU A 539 3.06 -15.49 16.67
C LEU A 539 3.75 -15.27 15.31
N GLY A 540 4.98 -14.75 15.29
CA GLY A 540 5.75 -14.53 14.07
C GLY A 540 5.90 -15.81 13.22
N PRO A 541 6.50 -16.89 13.78
CA PRO A 541 6.65 -18.18 13.10
C PRO A 541 5.34 -18.79 12.60
N SER A 542 4.27 -18.71 13.40
CA SER A 542 2.95 -19.18 12.97
C SER A 542 2.42 -18.39 11.76
N LEU A 543 2.53 -17.06 11.79
CA LEU A 543 2.13 -16.21 10.65
C LEU A 543 2.97 -16.49 9.40
N THR A 544 4.26 -16.74 9.56
CA THR A 544 5.14 -17.11 8.44
C THR A 544 4.76 -18.45 7.83
N SER A 545 4.42 -19.45 8.65
CA SER A 545 3.87 -20.72 8.18
C SER A 545 2.56 -20.53 7.42
N TYR A 546 1.61 -19.75 7.97
CA TYR A 546 0.35 -19.43 7.27
C TYR A 546 0.60 -18.69 5.97
N TYR A 547 1.56 -17.77 5.94
CA TYR A 547 1.95 -17.08 4.71
C TYR A 547 2.45 -18.08 3.65
N TYR A 548 3.35 -19.00 4.00
CA TYR A 548 3.84 -20.01 3.05
C TYR A 548 2.72 -20.94 2.58
N SER A 549 1.82 -21.35 3.47
CA SER A 549 0.63 -22.13 3.12
C SER A 549 -0.27 -21.40 2.12
N THR A 550 -0.60 -20.13 2.37
CA THR A 550 -1.41 -19.32 1.44
C THR A 550 -0.70 -19.14 0.09
N ARG A 551 0.63 -18.93 0.08
CA ARG A 551 1.38 -18.79 -1.18
C ARG A 551 1.50 -20.10 -1.96
N ALA A 552 1.65 -21.23 -1.28
CA ALA A 552 1.58 -22.55 -1.91
C ALA A 552 0.19 -22.79 -2.53
N ALA A 553 -0.89 -22.39 -1.85
CA ALA A 553 -2.24 -22.48 -2.41
C ALA A 553 -2.42 -21.64 -3.69
N VAL A 554 -1.88 -20.40 -3.71
CA VAL A 554 -1.85 -19.56 -4.92
C VAL A 554 -1.11 -20.26 -6.06
N LEU A 555 0.09 -20.79 -5.77
CA LEU A 555 0.92 -21.50 -6.75
C LEU A 555 0.20 -22.74 -7.31
N ARG A 556 -0.51 -23.52 -6.47
CA ARG A 556 -1.33 -24.65 -6.92
C ARG A 556 -2.47 -24.21 -7.85
N THR A 557 -3.11 -23.09 -7.54
CA THR A 557 -4.19 -22.55 -8.38
C THR A 557 -3.66 -22.08 -9.73
N HIS A 558 -2.54 -21.36 -9.76
CA HIS A 558 -1.90 -20.94 -11.00
C HIS A 558 -1.35 -22.12 -11.81
N LEU A 559 -0.76 -23.12 -11.15
CA LEU A 559 -0.27 -24.34 -11.78
C LEU A 559 -1.42 -25.09 -12.45
N ALA A 560 -2.56 -25.25 -11.76
CA ALA A 560 -3.76 -25.86 -12.35
C ALA A 560 -4.25 -25.08 -13.58
N GLU A 561 -4.28 -23.75 -13.53
CA GLU A 561 -4.68 -22.89 -14.66
C GLU A 561 -3.76 -23.06 -15.88
N VAL A 562 -2.44 -22.98 -15.68
CA VAL A 562 -1.46 -23.12 -16.77
C VAL A 562 -1.47 -24.55 -17.34
N SER A 563 -1.62 -25.54 -16.47
CA SER A 563 -1.73 -26.95 -16.82
C SER A 563 -2.93 -27.20 -17.73
N LEU A 564 -4.10 -26.63 -17.41
CA LEU A 564 -5.29 -26.67 -18.26
C LEU A 564 -5.06 -25.94 -19.60
N ALA A 565 -4.39 -24.80 -19.58
CA ALA A 565 -4.06 -24.04 -20.80
C ALA A 565 -3.11 -24.81 -21.74
N LEU A 566 -2.20 -25.62 -21.18
CA LEU A 566 -1.31 -26.51 -21.92
C LEU A 566 -2.00 -27.77 -22.46
N ARG A 567 -3.22 -28.09 -22.00
CA ARG A 567 -3.97 -29.29 -22.40
C ARG A 567 -3.18 -30.58 -22.20
N MET A 568 -2.55 -30.75 -21.04
CA MET A 568 -1.83 -32.00 -20.73
C MET A 568 -2.81 -33.19 -20.66
N SER A 569 -2.30 -34.43 -20.74
CA SER A 569 -3.12 -35.63 -20.55
C SER A 569 -3.53 -35.81 -19.08
N ASN A 570 -4.75 -36.30 -18.82
CA ASN A 570 -5.31 -36.48 -17.45
C ASN A 570 -5.33 -35.19 -16.62
N ILE A 571 -5.42 -34.04 -17.30
CA ILE A 571 -5.23 -32.75 -16.67
C ILE A 571 -6.35 -32.34 -15.73
N GLU A 572 -7.54 -32.87 -15.92
CA GLU A 572 -8.72 -32.51 -15.16
C GLU A 572 -8.62 -33.05 -13.73
N GLU A 573 -8.27 -34.33 -13.57
CA GLU A 573 -8.06 -34.93 -12.25
C GLU A 573 -6.88 -34.27 -11.52
N TYR A 574 -5.77 -34.04 -12.23
CA TYR A 574 -4.62 -33.34 -11.69
C TYR A 574 -4.98 -31.91 -11.23
N ALA A 575 -5.63 -31.12 -12.08
CA ALA A 575 -6.06 -29.76 -11.75
C ALA A 575 -7.05 -29.74 -10.59
N LEU A 576 -8.04 -30.64 -10.56
CA LEU A 576 -8.99 -30.74 -9.45
C LEU A 576 -8.31 -31.13 -8.14
N SER A 577 -7.28 -31.99 -8.17
CA SER A 577 -6.50 -32.33 -6.98
C SER A 577 -5.73 -31.13 -6.42
N LEU A 578 -5.08 -30.35 -7.30
CA LEU A 578 -4.36 -29.13 -6.94
C LEU A 578 -5.30 -28.08 -6.34
N LEU A 579 -6.46 -27.87 -6.97
CA LEU A 579 -7.44 -26.88 -6.54
C LEU A 579 -8.10 -27.27 -5.21
N SER A 580 -8.44 -28.56 -5.04
CA SER A 580 -8.93 -29.09 -3.77
C SER A 580 -7.93 -28.87 -2.63
N SER A 581 -6.65 -29.16 -2.88
CA SER A 581 -5.56 -28.90 -1.93
C SER A 581 -5.45 -27.40 -1.60
N ALA A 582 -5.51 -26.52 -2.61
CA ALA A 582 -5.46 -25.07 -2.42
C ALA A 582 -6.63 -24.55 -1.56
N ILE A 583 -7.86 -25.03 -1.82
CA ILE A 583 -9.06 -24.69 -1.05
C ILE A 583 -8.88 -25.11 0.41
N HIS A 584 -8.44 -26.35 0.65
CA HIS A 584 -8.25 -26.87 2.00
C HIS A 584 -7.17 -26.10 2.79
N SER A 585 -6.03 -25.78 2.15
CA SER A 585 -4.98 -24.97 2.77
C SER A 585 -5.47 -23.56 3.14
N CYS A 586 -6.26 -22.93 2.26
CA CYS A 586 -6.84 -21.60 2.54
C CYS A 586 -7.89 -21.65 3.65
N ASP A 587 -8.76 -22.66 3.65
CA ASP A 587 -9.80 -22.84 4.67
C ASP A 587 -9.18 -23.07 6.05
N SER A 588 -8.19 -23.97 6.15
CA SER A 588 -7.44 -24.21 7.38
C SER A 588 -6.76 -22.93 7.92
N THR A 589 -6.14 -22.15 7.02
CA THR A 589 -5.51 -20.87 7.37
C THR A 589 -6.54 -19.84 7.85
N LEU A 590 -7.71 -19.78 7.20
CA LEU A 590 -8.79 -18.88 7.58
C LEU A 590 -9.37 -19.22 8.95
N VAL A 591 -9.68 -20.48 9.21
CA VAL A 591 -10.17 -20.94 10.51
C VAL A 591 -9.17 -20.57 11.61
N ALA A 592 -7.88 -20.84 11.39
CA ALA A 592 -6.85 -20.53 12.37
C ALA A 592 -6.70 -19.01 12.64
N LEU A 593 -6.70 -18.18 11.59
CA LEU A 593 -6.54 -16.72 11.72
C LEU A 593 -7.80 -16.02 12.24
N MET A 594 -9.00 -16.48 11.89
CA MET A 594 -10.26 -15.91 12.38
C MET A 594 -10.51 -16.21 13.86
N GLN A 595 -10.04 -17.37 14.33
CA GLN A 595 -10.03 -17.70 15.76
C GLN A 595 -8.93 -16.96 16.53
N SER A 596 -7.90 -16.46 15.83
CA SER A 596 -6.79 -15.74 16.44
C SER A 596 -7.19 -14.33 16.94
N PRO A 597 -6.70 -13.88 18.10
CA PRO A 597 -6.87 -12.51 18.58
C PRO A 597 -6.20 -11.47 17.67
N LEU A 598 -5.34 -11.87 16.74
CA LEU A 598 -4.65 -10.97 15.81
C LEU A 598 -5.60 -10.27 14.82
N THR A 599 -6.72 -10.89 14.48
CA THR A 599 -7.71 -10.31 13.57
C THR A 599 -8.68 -9.38 14.29
N LYS A 600 -8.81 -9.52 15.61
CA LYS A 600 -9.61 -8.64 16.47
C LYS A 600 -8.79 -7.41 16.88
N GLU A 601 -9.48 -6.35 17.31
CA GLU A 601 -8.89 -5.03 17.60
C GLU A 601 -7.64 -5.16 18.48
N SER A 602 -6.48 -5.01 17.84
CA SER A 602 -5.21 -5.43 18.41
C SER A 602 -4.48 -4.27 19.06
N SER A 603 -3.77 -4.54 20.15
CA SER A 603 -2.92 -3.56 20.82
C SER A 603 -1.92 -2.93 19.83
N ARG A 604 -1.51 -1.67 20.05
CA ARG A 604 -0.56 -0.96 19.16
C ARG A 604 0.72 -1.75 18.88
N LYS A 605 1.21 -2.51 19.86
CA LYS A 605 2.40 -3.37 19.73
C LYS A 605 2.20 -4.53 18.75
N MET A 606 0.98 -5.03 18.64
CA MET A 606 0.63 -6.16 17.77
C MET A 606 0.11 -5.72 16.41
N ARG A 607 0.08 -4.41 16.14
CA ARG A 607 -0.39 -3.85 14.86
C ARG A 607 0.33 -4.43 13.64
N PRO A 608 1.66 -4.69 13.67
CA PRO A 608 2.33 -5.37 12.56
C PRO A 608 1.75 -6.74 12.22
N PHE A 609 1.65 -7.60 13.24
CA PHE A 609 1.11 -8.95 13.12
C PHE A 609 -0.38 -8.93 12.74
N SER A 610 -1.15 -8.01 13.31
CA SER A 610 -2.56 -7.84 12.99
C SER A 610 -2.76 -7.46 11.53
N LYS A 611 -1.97 -6.51 11.01
CA LYS A 611 -2.03 -6.13 9.59
C LYS A 611 -1.60 -7.27 8.66
N ALA A 612 -0.56 -8.01 9.03
CA ALA A 612 -0.14 -9.21 8.31
C ALA A 612 -1.23 -10.28 8.30
N ALA A 613 -1.82 -10.59 9.45
CA ALA A 613 -2.91 -11.54 9.60
C ALA A 613 -4.15 -11.15 8.79
N GLN A 614 -4.56 -9.88 8.83
CA GLN A 614 -5.65 -9.36 8.00
C GLN A 614 -5.36 -9.50 6.51
N GLY A 615 -4.11 -9.22 6.09
CA GLY A 615 -3.64 -9.45 4.73
C GLY A 615 -3.75 -10.92 4.33
N LEU A 616 -3.34 -11.84 5.20
CA LEU A 616 -3.41 -13.29 4.97
C LEU A 616 -4.86 -13.81 4.92
N VAL A 617 -5.75 -13.30 5.77
CA VAL A 617 -7.19 -13.62 5.71
C VAL A 617 -7.76 -13.19 4.37
N ARG A 618 -7.47 -11.97 3.93
CA ARG A 618 -7.92 -11.47 2.63
C ARG A 618 -7.36 -12.32 1.49
N ASP A 619 -6.05 -12.55 1.47
CA ASP A 619 -5.38 -13.31 0.41
C ASP A 619 -5.88 -14.77 0.36
N SER A 620 -6.14 -15.40 1.51
CA SER A 620 -6.68 -16.77 1.59
C SER A 620 -8.12 -16.83 1.05
N ARG A 621 -8.96 -15.84 1.35
CA ARG A 621 -10.33 -15.75 0.79
C ARG A 621 -10.32 -15.59 -0.72
N VAL A 622 -9.50 -14.67 -1.23
CA VAL A 622 -9.35 -14.42 -2.67
C VAL A 622 -8.87 -15.70 -3.38
N THR A 623 -7.85 -16.36 -2.81
CA THR A 623 -7.27 -17.58 -3.39
C THR A 623 -8.27 -18.74 -3.37
N ALA A 624 -8.96 -18.96 -2.25
CA ALA A 624 -10.00 -19.98 -2.15
C ALA A 624 -11.14 -19.74 -3.15
N ALA A 625 -11.60 -18.49 -3.27
CA ALA A 625 -12.64 -18.12 -4.24
C ALA A 625 -12.18 -18.37 -5.69
N MET A 626 -10.94 -18.02 -6.02
CA MET A 626 -10.36 -18.31 -7.35
C MET A 626 -10.27 -19.81 -7.61
N ALA A 627 -9.80 -20.60 -6.64
CA ALA A 627 -9.66 -22.05 -6.77
C ALA A 627 -11.02 -22.76 -6.91
N CYS A 628 -12.04 -22.35 -6.14
CA CYS A 628 -13.41 -22.83 -6.27
C CYS A 628 -14.01 -22.51 -7.64
N ASN A 629 -13.81 -21.28 -8.14
CA ASN A 629 -14.32 -20.87 -9.45
C ASN A 629 -13.66 -21.67 -10.59
N LEU A 630 -12.33 -21.83 -10.53
CA LEU A 630 -11.60 -22.63 -11.51
C LEU A 630 -11.99 -24.11 -11.44
N SER A 631 -12.24 -24.65 -10.25
CA SER A 631 -12.73 -26.03 -10.08
C SER A 631 -14.08 -26.23 -10.74
N GLY A 632 -15.01 -25.29 -10.55
CA GLY A 632 -16.31 -25.30 -11.23
C GLY A 632 -16.17 -25.26 -12.75
N PHE A 633 -15.26 -24.42 -13.26
CA PHE A 633 -14.97 -24.34 -14.69
C PHE A 633 -14.39 -25.65 -15.27
N VAL A 634 -13.47 -26.31 -14.55
CA VAL A 634 -12.93 -27.62 -14.97
C VAL A 634 -14.06 -28.64 -15.08
N VAL A 635 -14.86 -28.78 -14.02
CA VAL A 635 -15.99 -29.73 -13.99
C VAL A 635 -17.00 -29.44 -15.12
N GLU A 636 -17.29 -28.16 -15.40
CA GLU A 636 -18.21 -27.78 -16.49
C GLU A 636 -17.69 -28.22 -17.88
N ASN A 637 -16.38 -28.11 -18.11
CA ASN A 637 -15.77 -28.42 -19.40
C ASN A 637 -15.57 -29.91 -19.62
N VAL A 638 -15.25 -30.68 -18.57
CA VAL A 638 -15.17 -32.15 -18.67
C VAL A 638 -16.47 -32.71 -19.24
N SER A 639 -17.63 -32.22 -18.76
CA SER A 639 -18.94 -32.65 -19.26
C SER A 639 -19.12 -32.40 -20.76
N ARG A 640 -18.54 -31.33 -21.33
CA ARG A 640 -18.64 -31.03 -22.77
C ARG A 640 -17.81 -32.00 -23.61
N ILE A 641 -16.60 -32.34 -23.15
CA ILE A 641 -15.72 -33.26 -23.88
C ILE A 641 -16.35 -34.64 -23.96
N VAL A 642 -16.96 -35.09 -22.87
CA VAL A 642 -17.66 -36.37 -22.79
C VAL A 642 -18.86 -36.40 -23.77
N GLU A 643 -19.62 -35.31 -23.90
CA GLU A 643 -20.74 -35.21 -24.86
C GLU A 643 -20.29 -35.34 -26.32
N VAL A 644 -19.17 -34.73 -26.69
CA VAL A 644 -18.60 -34.81 -28.05
C VAL A 644 -18.04 -36.20 -28.36
N SER A 645 -17.57 -36.92 -27.34
CA SER A 645 -16.93 -38.24 -27.51
C SER A 645 -17.89 -39.40 -27.78
N GLY A 646 -19.21 -39.18 -27.73
CA GLY A 646 -20.22 -40.23 -28.00
C GLY A 646 -20.26 -41.36 -26.94
N VAL A 647 -19.58 -41.17 -25.80
CA VAL A 647 -19.59 -42.10 -24.67
C VAL A 647 -21.02 -42.19 -24.10
N ARG A 648 -21.42 -43.40 -23.69
CA ARG A 648 -22.80 -43.80 -23.32
C ARG A 648 -23.58 -42.72 -22.54
N ARG A 649 -24.68 -42.28 -23.16
CA ARG A 649 -25.62 -41.22 -22.72
C ARG A 649 -26.08 -41.28 -21.24
N GLU A 650 -25.99 -42.44 -20.59
CA GLU A 650 -26.41 -42.61 -19.19
C GLU A 650 -25.30 -42.28 -18.18
N GLU A 651 -24.05 -42.67 -18.44
CA GLU A 651 -22.91 -42.32 -17.57
C GLU A 651 -22.58 -40.82 -17.67
N THR A 652 -22.82 -40.23 -18.85
CA THR A 652 -22.64 -38.79 -19.05
C THR A 652 -23.67 -37.96 -18.30
N LYS A 653 -24.89 -38.48 -18.12
CA LYS A 653 -25.97 -37.80 -17.39
C LYS A 653 -25.71 -37.78 -15.89
N THR A 654 -25.33 -38.91 -15.30
CA THR A 654 -25.02 -38.99 -13.85
C THR A 654 -23.81 -38.13 -13.49
N TRP A 655 -22.81 -38.10 -14.38
CA TRP A 655 -21.62 -37.27 -14.20
C TRP A 655 -21.91 -35.77 -14.38
N ALA A 656 -22.76 -35.41 -15.34
CA ALA A 656 -23.20 -34.02 -15.53
C ALA A 656 -23.99 -33.50 -14.32
N GLU A 657 -24.95 -34.28 -13.81
CA GLU A 657 -25.75 -33.91 -12.64
C GLU A 657 -24.88 -33.80 -11.37
N GLY A 658 -23.99 -34.78 -11.12
CA GLY A 658 -23.06 -34.74 -9.98
C GLY A 658 -22.04 -33.60 -10.08
N GLY A 659 -21.50 -33.37 -11.27
CA GLY A 659 -20.54 -32.31 -11.55
C GLY A 659 -21.14 -30.91 -11.38
N LEU A 660 -22.34 -30.65 -11.89
CA LEU A 660 -23.02 -29.37 -11.75
C LEU A 660 -23.40 -29.06 -10.30
N SER A 661 -23.89 -30.07 -9.56
CA SER A 661 -24.17 -29.94 -8.13
C SER A 661 -22.90 -29.60 -7.33
N LYS A 662 -21.79 -30.29 -7.61
CA LYS A 662 -20.48 -30.01 -7.00
C LYS A 662 -19.98 -28.61 -7.36
N SER A 663 -20.10 -28.20 -8.63
CA SER A 663 -19.72 -26.86 -9.08
C SER A 663 -20.53 -25.77 -8.39
N LYS A 664 -21.85 -25.99 -8.20
CA LYS A 664 -22.72 -25.06 -7.48
C LYS A 664 -22.26 -24.91 -6.03
N SER A 665 -22.03 -26.02 -5.33
CA SER A 665 -21.52 -26.03 -3.95
C SER A 665 -20.21 -25.26 -3.80
N LEU A 666 -19.26 -25.45 -4.73
CA LEU A 666 -18.00 -24.72 -4.72
C LEU A 666 -18.16 -23.21 -4.96
N LEU A 667 -19.11 -22.81 -5.82
CA LEU A 667 -19.40 -21.39 -6.08
C LEU A 667 -20.13 -20.73 -4.91
N ASP A 668 -21.04 -21.45 -4.26
CA ASP A 668 -21.66 -20.99 -3.01
C ASP A 668 -20.59 -20.81 -1.90
N GLN A 669 -19.62 -21.73 -1.82
CA GLN A 669 -18.47 -21.60 -0.93
C GLN A 669 -17.59 -20.38 -1.29
N ALA A 670 -17.37 -20.11 -2.58
CA ALA A 670 -16.64 -18.93 -3.03
C ALA A 670 -17.35 -17.62 -2.64
N VAL A 671 -18.68 -17.56 -2.77
CA VAL A 671 -19.51 -16.43 -2.30
C VAL A 671 -19.38 -16.27 -0.78
N ALA A 672 -19.38 -17.37 -0.03
CA ALA A 672 -19.18 -17.34 1.42
C ALA A 672 -17.81 -16.77 1.79
N PHE A 673 -16.74 -17.16 1.08
CA PHE A 673 -15.40 -16.60 1.30
C PHE A 673 -15.30 -15.11 0.97
N ALA A 674 -16.05 -14.63 -0.03
CA ALA A 674 -16.05 -13.21 -0.39
C ALA A 674 -16.76 -12.30 0.63
N LYS A 675 -17.58 -12.89 1.52
CA LYS A 675 -18.29 -12.20 2.60
C LYS A 675 -17.60 -12.45 3.94
N ASN A 676 -17.76 -11.54 4.90
CA ASN A 676 -17.40 -11.81 6.29
C ASN A 676 -18.58 -12.42 7.06
N GLU A 677 -18.37 -12.75 8.33
CA GLU A 677 -19.40 -13.29 9.23
C GLU A 677 -20.60 -12.35 9.39
N ALA A 678 -20.38 -11.03 9.22
CA ALA A 678 -21.44 -10.02 9.25
C ALA A 678 -22.17 -9.86 7.89
N GLY A 679 -21.84 -10.68 6.88
CA GLY A 679 -22.39 -10.61 5.53
C GLY A 679 -21.87 -9.44 4.68
N SER A 680 -20.97 -8.62 5.21
CA SER A 680 -20.34 -7.53 4.46
C SER A 680 -19.34 -8.08 3.44
N VAL A 681 -19.32 -7.48 2.26
CA VAL A 681 -18.45 -7.88 1.16
C VAL A 681 -17.02 -7.43 1.46
N VAL A 682 -16.12 -8.38 1.60
CA VAL A 682 -14.68 -8.13 1.82
C VAL A 682 -13.90 -8.19 0.52
N ASP A 683 -14.38 -8.98 -0.44
CA ASP A 683 -13.81 -9.06 -1.79
C ASP A 683 -14.91 -8.91 -2.84
N TYR A 684 -15.13 -7.67 -3.28
CA TYR A 684 -16.12 -7.36 -4.31
C TYR A 684 -15.82 -8.03 -5.66
N GLN A 685 -14.54 -8.17 -6.01
CA GLN A 685 -14.16 -8.75 -7.30
C GLN A 685 -14.35 -10.26 -7.28
N GLY A 686 -13.89 -10.93 -6.22
CA GLY A 686 -14.14 -12.35 -6.00
C GLY A 686 -15.63 -12.67 -5.91
N LEU A 687 -16.41 -11.85 -5.20
CA LEU A 687 -17.87 -11.99 -5.13
C LEU A 687 -18.50 -11.90 -6.52
N LYS A 688 -18.16 -10.86 -7.29
CA LYS A 688 -18.69 -10.68 -8.64
C LYS A 688 -18.36 -11.87 -9.55
N LEU A 689 -17.13 -12.37 -9.50
CA LEU A 689 -16.70 -13.53 -10.28
C LEU A 689 -17.42 -14.81 -9.85
N ALA A 690 -17.59 -15.03 -8.55
CA ALA A 690 -18.30 -16.18 -8.00
C ALA A 690 -19.80 -16.13 -8.37
N GLU A 691 -20.45 -14.97 -8.26
CA GLU A 691 -21.85 -14.78 -8.67
C GLU A 691 -22.04 -15.00 -10.17
N GLN A 692 -21.11 -14.52 -11.00
CA GLN A 692 -21.13 -14.78 -12.45
C GLN A 692 -20.94 -16.27 -12.76
N GLY A 693 -20.03 -16.96 -12.05
CA GLY A 693 -19.89 -18.42 -12.13
C GLY A 693 -21.18 -19.14 -11.75
N LEU A 694 -21.80 -18.76 -10.63
CA LEU A 694 -23.03 -19.37 -10.12
C LEU A 694 -24.20 -19.19 -11.08
N LYS A 695 -24.33 -17.99 -11.67
CA LYS A 695 -25.33 -17.73 -12.72
C LYS A 695 -25.16 -18.63 -13.93
N ARG A 696 -23.92 -18.84 -14.40
CA ARG A 696 -23.62 -19.73 -15.55
C ARG A 696 -23.98 -21.18 -15.24
N VAL A 697 -23.59 -21.67 -14.05
CA VAL A 697 -23.91 -23.03 -13.60
C VAL A 697 -25.43 -23.23 -13.49
N ASN A 698 -26.14 -22.31 -12.85
CA ASN A 698 -27.60 -22.38 -12.72
C ASN A 698 -28.31 -22.35 -14.08
N ALA A 699 -27.85 -21.52 -15.02
CA ALA A 699 -28.39 -21.49 -16.38
C ALA A 699 -28.19 -22.83 -17.10
N LYS A 700 -27.02 -23.47 -16.92
CA LYS A 700 -26.72 -24.78 -17.51
C LYS A 700 -27.55 -25.91 -16.86
N ILE A 701 -27.74 -25.89 -15.54
CA ILE A 701 -28.66 -26.82 -14.86
C ILE A 701 -30.06 -26.67 -15.46
N GLY A 702 -30.55 -25.43 -15.58
CA GLY A 702 -31.85 -25.13 -16.16
C GLY A 702 -32.02 -25.68 -17.58
N SER A 703 -30.99 -25.58 -18.43
CA SER A 703 -31.06 -26.09 -19.80
C SER A 703 -30.96 -27.62 -19.92
N ILE A 704 -30.48 -28.32 -18.88
CA ILE A 704 -30.43 -29.79 -18.85
C ILE A 704 -31.74 -30.34 -18.28
N THR A 705 -32.38 -29.61 -17.36
CA THR A 705 -33.67 -29.99 -16.77
C THR A 705 -34.87 -29.69 -17.66
N ALA A 706 -34.76 -28.71 -18.56
CA ALA A 706 -35.76 -28.38 -19.57
C ALA A 706 -35.56 -29.26 -20.81
#